data_AF-A0A0S4LML1-F1
#
_entry.id   AF-A0A0S4LML1-F1
#
_cell.length_a   1.000
_cell.length_b   1.000
_cell.length_c   1.000
_cell.angle_alpha   90.00
_cell.angle_beta   90.00
_cell.angle_gamma   90.00
#
_symmetry.space_group_name_H-M   'P 1'
#
loop_
_entity.id
_entity.type
_entity.pdbx_description
1 polymer ?
#
loop_
_entity_poly.entity_id
_entity_poly.type
_entity_poly.pdbx_seq_one_letter_code
_entity_poly.pdbx_strand_id
1 'polypeptide(L)'
;MVSRLLDISLRQRLLIIICAVLLGAGGVYAFRTIPIDAFPDVTSVLVQVVTKAPGLSPTEVERLVTYPIELQLTGVPSLTEMRSLTKVGLSLITIVFDDSMDINLARQLVLERLLEVEEQLPPGAEPMLVPNSTGLGEVFQYYLDSPRGATADAEAEHQNLIAQRTIQDWVIRPILKSTPEVIDVNSMGGYVKQYQVLVEPGLLRKYNLTLRDVFDAVAKNNANAGGNILEKHAEKYIVRGTGLIRSIEDIERIVVRETGGTPVYVSDVAQVVINHAVRHGATVLNGDREVVSGIVLMLRGGNARDVVQGLKARVEEIHSKGLLPNGLRIVPFYDRIELITEALNTVYKSLAEGVVLVVVVLFLFLGNIRSALIVVGTLVLAPLATFIVMGQIGLTANLMSLGGLAIAIGMIVDGSVVVVENVYRHLSHHSAATMPRLQLVTSAVKEVGQPVVFGILIIILVFLPLLSLHGMEGKMFKPLAYTIMIALLVSLLLSLTLSPVLCSLALRHGSEEDPWIVRMAKAIYAPALHWALGHRVAVLAMAIGALIGALSLVPSLGTEFIPTLNEGSVAPQTIRLPSVSLPASIEIEKRMQQAIMEFPEVEMVVSKIGRTELGNDPQEPNESDPVVRLKPLDQWTTARTMPELMQKFRERLTSVSGATFLISQPIQQRVDELISGVRTEATVKLFGDDLETLRNKAQEIAEVLEAVRGVRDIKVEQLYGQPYLTIDIDRSKIARHGINVADVREIISTAIGGDVATRVYEGQQRFDLVVRFPKAYRDSVETISNIKVSDRAGALIPLADLGTVQLGEGPGRISREQLQRYVSIGFNTLGRDIGSLVAEAQQKIDERVTLPTGYRVTWGGSFENMERAMAKLRVIVPITIVLIFFLLYSTFNSLRQATLIILNLPFALIGGIVALWLTKEYLSVPASIGFINLFGVAVLNGIVLVSYMNKLREDGHSLDEAVTSGALLRLRPVLMTALVALLGLVPLAFARGIGSEVQRPLAIVVIGGLVSSTLLTLIMLPVLYRWLEGRVQDPRQAGGPPTGSGGELSHTVGDQHHGNGEPGFTRPPGEISSA
;
A
#
# COMPACT_ATOMS: atom_id res chain seq x y z
N MET A 1 -27.74 32.23 6.98
CA MET A 1 -27.28 31.48 8.19
C MET A 1 -25.97 32.04 8.73
N VAL A 2 -24.92 32.18 7.91
CA VAL A 2 -23.60 32.76 8.29
C VAL A 2 -23.69 34.01 9.17
N SER A 3 -24.54 34.98 8.81
CA SER A 3 -24.77 36.19 9.60
C SER A 3 -25.23 35.95 11.04
N ARG A 4 -26.12 34.97 11.27
CA ARG A 4 -26.57 34.59 12.63
C ARG A 4 -25.46 33.91 13.44
N LEU A 5 -24.65 33.05 12.79
CA LEU A 5 -23.53 32.38 13.45
C LEU A 5 -22.48 33.40 13.94
N LEU A 6 -22.19 34.40 13.12
CA LEU A 6 -21.33 35.55 13.47
C LEU A 6 -21.89 36.35 14.64
N ASP A 7 -23.18 36.72 14.57
CA ASP A 7 -23.84 37.53 15.60
C ASP A 7 -23.91 36.79 16.96
N ILE A 8 -24.04 35.45 16.97
CA ILE A 8 -23.97 34.62 18.18
C ILE A 8 -22.53 34.55 18.73
N SER A 9 -21.55 34.27 17.87
CA SER A 9 -20.14 34.13 18.26
C SER A 9 -19.58 35.40 18.90
N LEU A 10 -19.92 36.56 18.34
CA LEU A 10 -19.52 37.87 18.86
C LEU A 10 -20.23 38.25 20.17
N ARG A 11 -21.46 37.76 20.41
CA ARG A 11 -22.16 37.93 21.70
C ARG A 11 -21.59 37.05 22.80
N GLN A 12 -21.24 35.80 22.49
CA GLN A 12 -20.76 34.80 23.46
C GLN A 12 -19.23 34.61 23.45
N ARG A 13 -18.47 35.71 23.33
CA ARG A 13 -17.00 35.73 23.25
C ARG A 13 -16.25 34.83 24.25
N LEU A 14 -16.73 34.75 25.50
CA LEU A 14 -16.11 33.92 26.54
C LEU A 14 -16.28 32.42 26.25
N LEU A 15 -17.46 32.00 25.78
CA LEU A 15 -17.73 30.62 25.43
C LEU A 15 -16.86 30.17 24.25
N ILE A 16 -16.71 31.00 23.21
CA ILE A 16 -15.86 30.69 22.05
C ILE A 16 -14.40 30.50 22.46
N ILE A 17 -13.87 31.31 23.39
CA ILE A 17 -12.51 31.15 23.91
C ILE A 17 -12.37 29.86 24.73
N ILE A 18 -13.34 29.54 25.60
CA ILE A 18 -13.33 28.29 26.37
C ILE A 18 -13.37 27.08 25.41
N CYS A 19 -14.24 27.09 24.41
CA CYS A 19 -14.30 26.05 23.38
C CYS A 19 -12.98 25.92 22.62
N ALA A 20 -12.33 27.04 22.26
CA ALA A 20 -11.02 27.00 21.58
C ALA A 20 -9.92 26.37 22.46
N VAL A 21 -9.91 26.66 23.78
CA VAL A 21 -8.97 26.04 24.73
C VAL A 21 -9.25 24.54 24.90
N LEU A 22 -10.53 24.14 25.01
CA LEU A 22 -10.94 22.73 25.09
C LEU A 22 -10.60 21.95 23.81
N LEU A 23 -10.79 22.56 22.63
CA LEU A 23 -10.39 21.99 21.35
C LEU A 23 -8.86 21.85 21.25
N GLY A 24 -8.09 22.83 21.75
CA GLY A 24 -6.64 22.74 21.82
C GLY A 24 -6.17 21.60 22.72
N ALA A 25 -6.72 21.49 23.94
CA ALA A 25 -6.38 20.41 24.87
C ALA A 25 -6.79 19.03 24.35
N GLY A 26 -8.01 18.89 23.83
CA GLY A 26 -8.51 17.66 23.22
C GLY A 26 -7.73 17.26 21.96
N GLY A 27 -7.28 18.23 21.16
CA GLY A 27 -6.45 17.99 19.98
C GLY A 27 -5.03 17.55 20.32
N VAL A 28 -4.43 18.09 21.39
CA VAL A 28 -3.13 17.61 21.90
C VAL A 28 -3.25 16.18 22.45
N TYR A 29 -4.38 15.83 23.07
CA TYR A 29 -4.66 14.44 23.46
C TYR A 29 -4.79 13.54 22.23
N ALA A 30 -5.66 13.90 21.27
CA ALA A 30 -5.89 13.13 20.05
C ALA A 30 -4.60 12.92 19.23
N PHE A 31 -3.76 13.94 19.10
CA PHE A 31 -2.45 13.86 18.43
C PHE A 31 -1.51 12.83 19.08
N ARG A 32 -1.63 12.57 20.39
CA ARG A 32 -0.81 11.59 21.11
C ARG A 32 -1.37 10.17 21.06
N THR A 33 -2.67 10.00 20.83
CA THR A 33 -3.36 8.71 20.88
C THR A 33 -3.78 8.16 19.51
N ILE A 34 -3.68 8.96 18.44
CA ILE A 34 -4.02 8.51 17.09
C ILE A 34 -3.04 7.41 16.63
N PRO A 35 -3.52 6.29 16.04
CA PRO A 35 -2.63 5.26 15.51
C PRO A 35 -1.74 5.83 14.41
N ILE A 36 -0.46 5.45 14.40
CA ILE A 36 0.54 5.94 13.44
C ILE A 36 1.00 4.84 12.50
N ASP A 37 1.30 5.21 11.27
CA ASP A 37 1.90 4.30 10.28
C ASP A 37 2.75 5.11 9.27
N ALA A 38 3.63 4.46 8.52
CA ALA A 38 4.26 5.05 7.34
C ALA A 38 3.26 5.06 6.18
N PHE A 39 2.60 3.93 5.92
CA PHE A 39 1.70 3.74 4.78
C PHE A 39 0.26 3.53 5.24
N PRO A 40 -0.75 3.97 4.46
CA PRO A 40 -2.08 3.38 4.56
C PRO A 40 -2.01 1.91 4.13
N ASP A 41 -2.78 1.02 4.76
CA ASP A 41 -2.88 -0.36 4.30
C ASP A 41 -3.63 -0.42 2.96
N VAL A 42 -2.88 -0.62 1.88
CA VAL A 42 -3.38 -0.71 0.51
C VAL A 42 -3.92 -2.10 0.15
N THR A 43 -3.73 -3.10 1.01
CA THR A 43 -4.06 -4.49 0.72
C THR A 43 -5.57 -4.69 0.57
N SER A 44 -5.99 -5.33 -0.53
CA SER A 44 -7.39 -5.75 -0.76
C SER A 44 -7.94 -6.58 0.40
N VAL A 45 -9.26 -6.67 0.51
CA VAL A 45 -9.88 -7.68 1.41
C VAL A 45 -9.59 -9.02 0.76
N LEU A 46 -8.76 -9.84 1.40
CA LEU A 46 -8.33 -11.12 0.82
C LEU A 46 -8.28 -12.22 1.87
N VAL A 47 -8.55 -13.43 1.43
CA VAL A 47 -8.45 -14.67 2.22
C VAL A 47 -7.54 -15.62 1.47
N GLN A 48 -6.53 -16.15 2.16
CA GLN A 48 -5.66 -17.18 1.60
C GLN A 48 -5.97 -18.53 2.23
N VAL A 49 -6.10 -19.55 1.38
CA VAL A 49 -6.22 -20.96 1.75
C VAL A 49 -4.93 -21.63 1.35
N VAL A 50 -4.25 -22.27 2.29
CA VAL A 50 -3.09 -23.11 2.01
C VAL A 50 -3.44 -24.56 2.34
N THR A 51 -3.22 -25.45 1.37
CA THR A 51 -3.48 -26.89 1.51
C THR A 51 -2.18 -27.63 1.30
N LYS A 52 -1.74 -28.36 2.33
CA LYS A 52 -0.55 -29.22 2.26
C LYS A 52 -0.96 -30.57 1.71
N ALA A 53 -0.24 -31.09 0.74
CA ALA A 53 -0.50 -32.39 0.12
C ALA A 53 0.82 -33.14 -0.09
N PRO A 54 1.52 -33.52 1.00
CA PRO A 54 2.90 -34.00 0.94
C PRO A 54 3.06 -35.22 0.01
N GLY A 55 4.12 -35.22 -0.79
CA GLY A 55 4.44 -36.30 -1.74
C GLY A 55 3.78 -36.20 -3.11
N LEU A 56 2.80 -35.29 -3.32
CA LEU A 56 2.18 -35.09 -4.64
C LEU A 56 2.98 -34.11 -5.52
N SER A 57 3.02 -34.39 -6.82
CA SER A 57 3.56 -33.48 -7.84
C SER A 57 2.63 -32.27 -8.10
N PRO A 58 3.12 -31.14 -8.65
CA PRO A 58 2.30 -29.95 -8.88
C PRO A 58 1.09 -30.20 -9.79
N THR A 59 1.18 -31.11 -10.77
CA THR A 59 0.05 -31.49 -11.64
C THR A 59 -1.00 -32.32 -10.90
N GLU A 60 -0.57 -33.18 -9.97
CA GLU A 60 -1.48 -33.94 -9.10
C GLU A 60 -2.14 -33.03 -8.06
N VAL A 61 -1.38 -32.13 -7.42
CA VAL A 61 -1.93 -31.13 -6.50
C VAL A 61 -2.90 -30.21 -7.25
N GLU A 62 -2.58 -29.76 -8.48
CA GLU A 62 -3.48 -28.93 -9.27
C GLU A 62 -4.82 -29.64 -9.48
N ARG A 63 -4.76 -30.89 -9.96
CA ARG A 63 -5.95 -31.66 -10.36
C ARG A 63 -6.78 -32.17 -9.19
N LEU A 64 -6.13 -32.58 -8.10
CA LEU A 64 -6.78 -33.28 -6.97
C LEU A 64 -7.08 -32.37 -5.79
N VAL A 65 -6.43 -31.20 -5.70
CA VAL A 65 -6.55 -30.29 -4.55
C VAL A 65 -6.93 -28.88 -5.01
N THR A 66 -6.10 -28.24 -5.84
CA THR A 66 -6.30 -26.83 -6.21
C THR A 66 -7.59 -26.62 -6.99
N TYR A 67 -7.82 -27.40 -8.05
CA TYR A 67 -8.98 -27.22 -8.94
C TYR A 67 -10.34 -27.50 -8.27
N PRO A 68 -10.52 -28.58 -7.47
CA PRO A 68 -11.74 -28.76 -6.68
C PRO A 68 -12.04 -27.58 -5.74
N ILE A 69 -11.02 -27.06 -5.04
CA ILE A 69 -11.19 -25.93 -4.12
C ILE A 69 -11.51 -24.63 -4.89
N GLU A 70 -10.80 -24.34 -6.00
CA GLU A 70 -11.12 -23.20 -6.88
C GLU A 70 -12.57 -23.25 -7.37
N LEU A 71 -13.03 -24.42 -7.82
CA LEU A 71 -14.38 -24.61 -8.35
C LEU A 71 -15.45 -24.33 -7.28
N GLN A 72 -15.24 -24.82 -6.05
CA GLN A 72 -16.17 -24.59 -4.93
C GLN A 72 -16.17 -23.12 -4.47
N LEU A 73 -15.04 -22.42 -4.57
CA LEU A 73 -14.91 -21.00 -4.19
C LEU A 73 -15.44 -20.02 -5.25
N THR A 74 -15.62 -20.46 -6.49
CA THR A 74 -16.07 -19.58 -7.60
C THR A 74 -17.47 -19.00 -7.35
N GLY A 75 -18.30 -19.64 -6.52
CA GLY A 75 -19.65 -19.18 -6.16
C GLY A 75 -19.73 -18.25 -4.94
N VAL A 76 -18.60 -17.81 -4.36
CA VAL A 76 -18.60 -16.93 -3.17
C VAL A 76 -18.99 -15.49 -3.56
N PRO A 77 -19.92 -14.83 -2.84
CA PRO A 77 -20.33 -13.46 -3.17
C PRO A 77 -19.21 -12.44 -2.98
N SER A 78 -19.28 -11.34 -3.75
CA SER A 78 -18.30 -10.23 -3.75
C SER A 78 -16.85 -10.63 -4.10
N LEU A 79 -16.65 -11.81 -4.70
CA LEU A 79 -15.38 -12.23 -5.29
C LEU A 79 -15.00 -11.32 -6.48
N THR A 80 -13.83 -10.70 -6.42
CA THR A 80 -13.27 -9.88 -7.51
C THR A 80 -12.23 -10.65 -8.32
N GLU A 81 -11.33 -11.38 -7.63
CA GLU A 81 -10.24 -12.11 -8.26
C GLU A 81 -9.96 -13.39 -7.45
N MET A 82 -9.65 -14.49 -8.14
CA MET A 82 -9.19 -15.73 -7.53
C MET A 82 -7.94 -16.19 -8.26
N ARG A 83 -6.83 -16.31 -7.52
CA ARG A 83 -5.55 -16.82 -8.01
C ARG A 83 -5.18 -18.09 -7.25
N SER A 84 -4.48 -18.99 -7.90
CA SER A 84 -3.79 -20.08 -7.21
C SER A 84 -2.36 -20.26 -7.70
N LEU A 85 -1.55 -20.78 -6.77
CA LEU A 85 -0.16 -21.13 -6.96
C LEU A 85 0.02 -22.56 -6.45
N THR A 86 0.26 -23.47 -7.38
CA THR A 86 0.48 -24.89 -7.09
C THR A 86 1.95 -25.23 -7.24
N LYS A 87 2.51 -25.89 -6.23
CA LYS A 87 3.92 -26.31 -6.12
C LYS A 87 4.00 -27.72 -5.53
N VAL A 88 5.21 -28.27 -5.40
CA VAL A 88 5.42 -29.64 -4.89
C VAL A 88 4.84 -29.77 -3.48
N GLY A 89 3.85 -30.66 -3.36
CA GLY A 89 3.07 -30.93 -2.16
C GLY A 89 2.36 -29.73 -1.52
N LEU A 90 2.08 -28.66 -2.27
CA LEU A 90 1.48 -27.44 -1.73
C LEU A 90 0.55 -26.74 -2.74
N SER A 91 -0.65 -26.41 -2.29
CA SER A 91 -1.57 -25.49 -2.98
C SER A 91 -1.75 -24.23 -2.14
N LEU A 92 -1.60 -23.05 -2.74
CA LEU A 92 -1.97 -21.76 -2.15
C LEU A 92 -3.01 -21.09 -3.05
N ILE A 93 -4.21 -20.84 -2.53
CA ILE A 93 -5.28 -20.13 -3.23
C ILE A 93 -5.48 -18.78 -2.55
N THR A 94 -5.41 -17.70 -3.30
CA THR A 94 -5.64 -16.32 -2.85
C THR A 94 -6.95 -15.81 -3.44
N ILE A 95 -7.88 -15.46 -2.55
CA ILE A 95 -9.26 -15.08 -2.86
C ILE A 95 -9.40 -13.60 -2.52
N VAL A 96 -9.64 -12.75 -3.51
CA VAL A 96 -9.71 -11.29 -3.36
C VAL A 96 -11.15 -10.83 -3.51
N PHE A 97 -11.61 -10.05 -2.54
CA PHE A 97 -12.96 -9.52 -2.44
C PHE A 97 -13.01 -8.02 -2.71
N ASP A 98 -14.21 -7.52 -2.98
CA ASP A 98 -14.49 -6.08 -3.01
C ASP A 98 -14.10 -5.40 -1.68
N ASP A 99 -13.64 -4.14 -1.76
CA ASP A 99 -13.16 -3.37 -0.61
C ASP A 99 -14.22 -3.11 0.48
N SER A 100 -15.51 -3.23 0.16
CA SER A 100 -16.62 -3.09 1.11
C SER A 100 -16.90 -4.35 1.94
N MET A 101 -16.27 -5.49 1.60
CA MET A 101 -16.51 -6.77 2.25
C MET A 101 -15.88 -6.83 3.65
N ASP A 102 -16.63 -7.29 4.65
CA ASP A 102 -16.05 -7.58 5.97
C ASP A 102 -15.15 -8.81 5.90
N ILE A 103 -13.94 -8.70 6.48
CA ILE A 103 -12.93 -9.76 6.44
C ILE A 103 -13.34 -11.01 7.22
N ASN A 104 -14.11 -10.88 8.30
CA ASN A 104 -14.54 -12.03 9.09
C ASN A 104 -15.66 -12.78 8.37
N LEU A 105 -16.61 -12.06 7.76
CA LEU A 105 -17.61 -12.64 6.87
C LEU A 105 -16.97 -13.32 5.66
N ALA A 106 -15.98 -12.68 5.01
CA ALA A 106 -15.24 -13.29 3.90
C ALA A 106 -14.55 -14.60 4.32
N ARG A 107 -13.88 -14.60 5.48
CA ARG A 107 -13.24 -15.82 6.03
C ARG A 107 -14.26 -16.90 6.40
N GLN A 108 -15.43 -16.53 6.92
CA GLN A 108 -16.51 -17.46 7.23
C GLN A 108 -17.04 -18.13 5.95
N LEU A 109 -17.38 -17.33 4.93
CA LEU A 109 -17.90 -17.85 3.66
C LEU A 109 -16.88 -18.77 2.96
N VAL A 110 -15.59 -18.44 3.02
CA VAL A 110 -14.53 -19.33 2.51
C VAL A 110 -14.47 -20.61 3.33
N LEU A 111 -14.52 -20.54 4.66
CA LEU A 111 -14.50 -21.73 5.53
C LEU A 111 -15.70 -22.65 5.26
N GLU A 112 -16.89 -22.10 5.05
CA GLU A 112 -18.09 -22.86 4.67
C GLU A 112 -17.86 -23.65 3.37
N ARG A 113 -17.25 -23.04 2.35
CA ARG A 113 -16.88 -23.72 1.09
C ARG A 113 -15.76 -24.76 1.26
N LEU A 114 -14.84 -24.55 2.18
CA LEU A 114 -13.77 -25.53 2.45
C LEU A 114 -14.31 -26.80 3.10
N LEU A 115 -15.27 -26.67 4.02
CA LEU A 115 -15.93 -27.83 4.65
C LEU A 115 -16.75 -28.65 3.63
N GLU A 116 -17.34 -28.01 2.62
CA GLU A 116 -18.08 -28.69 1.54
C GLU A 116 -17.18 -29.49 0.58
N VAL A 117 -15.89 -29.13 0.45
CA VAL A 117 -14.94 -29.80 -0.46
C VAL A 117 -13.98 -30.74 0.28
N GLU A 118 -13.87 -30.67 1.60
CA GLU A 118 -12.94 -31.48 2.41
C GLU A 118 -13.09 -32.99 2.17
N GLU A 119 -14.32 -33.51 2.03
CA GLU A 119 -14.59 -34.92 1.71
C GLU A 119 -14.13 -35.35 0.31
N GLN A 120 -13.89 -34.40 -0.60
CA GLN A 120 -13.41 -34.65 -1.97
C GLN A 120 -11.88 -34.65 -2.08
N LEU A 121 -11.17 -34.16 -1.06
CA LEU A 121 -9.72 -34.04 -1.08
C LEU A 121 -9.02 -35.40 -0.79
N PRO A 122 -7.80 -35.61 -1.32
CA PRO A 122 -7.01 -36.80 -1.00
C PRO A 122 -6.73 -36.92 0.52
N PRO A 123 -6.66 -38.14 1.08
CA PRO A 123 -6.32 -38.34 2.48
C PRO A 123 -4.98 -37.67 2.85
N GLY A 124 -4.99 -36.84 3.90
CA GLY A 124 -3.83 -36.05 4.34
C GLY A 124 -3.68 -34.69 3.65
N ALA A 125 -4.57 -34.32 2.73
CA ALA A 125 -4.67 -32.96 2.19
C ALA A 125 -5.57 -32.08 3.08
N GLU A 126 -4.97 -31.42 4.07
CA GLU A 126 -5.69 -30.56 5.03
C GLU A 126 -5.69 -29.08 4.57
N PRO A 127 -6.83 -28.50 4.17
CA PRO A 127 -6.92 -27.09 3.82
C PRO A 127 -7.01 -26.21 5.08
N MET A 128 -6.16 -25.18 5.18
CA MET A 128 -6.19 -24.24 6.31
C MET A 128 -6.20 -22.78 5.86
N LEU A 129 -6.94 -21.95 6.59
CA LEU A 129 -6.91 -20.50 6.39
C LEU A 129 -5.62 -19.90 6.94
N VAL A 130 -4.90 -19.15 6.10
CA VAL A 130 -3.75 -18.35 6.52
C VAL A 130 -4.18 -17.30 7.59
N PRO A 131 -3.30 -16.93 8.55
CA PRO A 131 -3.53 -15.83 9.47
C PRO A 131 -4.05 -14.55 8.81
N ASN A 132 -4.93 -13.81 9.49
CA ASN A 132 -5.48 -12.54 9.00
C ASN A 132 -4.44 -11.40 9.13
N SER A 133 -3.50 -11.37 8.18
CA SER A 133 -2.41 -10.39 8.05
C SER A 133 -2.49 -9.72 6.67
N THR A 134 -1.79 -8.60 6.48
CA THR A 134 -1.71 -7.86 5.21
C THR A 134 -0.27 -7.70 4.74
N GLY A 135 -0.04 -7.03 3.60
CA GLY A 135 1.33 -6.86 3.05
C GLY A 135 2.26 -6.07 3.96
N LEU A 136 1.69 -5.30 4.87
CA LEU A 136 2.38 -4.53 5.90
C LEU A 136 2.50 -5.30 7.24
N GLY A 137 2.01 -6.53 7.31
CA GLY A 137 1.89 -7.31 8.55
C GLY A 137 3.19 -7.90 9.08
N GLU A 138 4.25 -8.00 8.27
CA GLU A 138 5.60 -8.38 8.73
C GLU A 138 6.25 -7.20 9.50
N VAL A 139 5.86 -7.00 10.77
CA VAL A 139 6.26 -5.79 11.53
C VAL A 139 7.62 -5.90 12.23
N PHE A 140 8.09 -7.12 12.50
CA PHE A 140 9.31 -7.39 13.24
C PHE A 140 9.93 -8.72 12.78
N GLN A 141 11.17 -8.70 12.32
CA GLN A 141 11.90 -9.92 11.92
C GLN A 141 13.23 -9.99 12.66
N TYR A 142 13.53 -11.16 13.22
CA TYR A 142 14.71 -11.41 14.05
C TYR A 142 15.38 -12.74 13.70
N TYR A 143 16.66 -12.85 14.05
CA TYR A 143 17.38 -14.11 14.10
C TYR A 143 17.82 -14.44 15.53
N LEU A 144 18.14 -15.71 15.76
CA LEU A 144 18.68 -16.20 17.02
C LEU A 144 20.21 -16.22 16.94
N ASP A 145 20.85 -15.38 17.75
CA ASP A 145 22.31 -15.34 17.87
C ASP A 145 22.78 -16.19 19.05
N SER A 146 23.87 -16.93 18.85
CA SER A 146 24.49 -17.78 19.87
C SER A 146 25.87 -17.23 20.24
N PRO A 147 26.15 -16.95 21.53
CA PRO A 147 27.45 -16.43 21.98
C PRO A 147 28.65 -17.32 21.65
N ARG A 148 28.44 -18.59 21.31
CA ARG A 148 29.50 -19.54 20.92
C ARG A 148 30.00 -19.36 19.48
N GLY A 149 29.39 -18.46 18.69
CA GLY A 149 29.74 -18.24 17.29
C GLY A 149 29.39 -19.44 16.40
N ALA A 150 29.97 -19.49 15.20
CA ALA A 150 30.00 -20.70 14.39
C ALA A 150 31.08 -21.64 14.95
N THR A 151 30.73 -22.90 15.20
CA THR A 151 31.69 -23.95 15.57
C THR A 151 32.30 -24.54 14.31
N ALA A 152 33.62 -24.78 14.29
CA ALA A 152 34.28 -25.45 13.17
C ALA A 152 33.88 -26.94 13.00
N ASP A 153 33.16 -27.49 13.98
CA ASP A 153 32.53 -28.81 13.93
C ASP A 153 31.10 -28.66 13.37
N ALA A 154 30.87 -29.26 12.20
CA ALA A 154 29.60 -29.23 11.48
C ALA A 154 28.50 -30.06 12.17
N GLU A 155 28.85 -31.12 12.92
CA GLU A 155 27.84 -31.88 13.68
C GLU A 155 27.40 -31.08 14.91
N ALA A 156 28.32 -30.41 15.59
CA ALA A 156 27.98 -29.49 16.67
C ALA A 156 27.11 -28.32 16.19
N GLU A 157 27.37 -27.77 14.99
CA GLU A 157 26.52 -26.76 14.36
C GLU A 157 25.11 -27.30 14.02
N HIS A 158 25.04 -28.52 13.46
CA HIS A 158 23.79 -29.19 13.15
C HIS A 158 22.89 -29.37 14.39
N GLN A 159 23.45 -29.93 15.47
CA GLN A 159 22.72 -30.13 16.73
C GLN A 159 22.32 -28.80 17.39
N ASN A 160 23.16 -27.77 17.29
CA ASN A 160 22.84 -26.41 17.75
C ASN A 160 21.66 -25.81 16.99
N LEU A 161 21.59 -25.98 15.66
CA LEU A 161 20.48 -25.51 14.84
C LEU A 161 19.17 -26.30 15.08
N ILE A 162 19.23 -27.60 15.40
CA ILE A 162 18.07 -28.37 15.89
C ILE A 162 17.57 -27.79 17.23
N ALA A 163 18.48 -27.53 18.17
CA ALA A 163 18.14 -26.98 19.48
C ALA A 163 17.55 -25.57 19.39
N GLN A 164 18.16 -24.67 18.61
CA GLN A 164 17.64 -23.32 18.34
C GLN A 164 16.26 -23.37 17.70
N ARG A 165 16.05 -24.26 16.71
CA ARG A 165 14.74 -24.39 16.06
C ARG A 165 13.67 -24.91 17.02
N THR A 166 14.03 -25.83 17.90
CA THR A 166 13.14 -26.35 18.95
C THR A 166 12.76 -25.25 19.95
N ILE A 167 13.72 -24.41 20.37
CA ILE A 167 13.48 -23.26 21.25
C ILE A 167 12.61 -22.21 20.55
N GLN A 168 12.86 -21.94 19.27
CA GLN A 168 12.07 -21.02 18.46
C GLN A 168 10.59 -21.44 18.41
N ASP A 169 10.32 -22.69 18.05
CA ASP A 169 8.94 -23.17 17.84
C ASP A 169 8.16 -23.38 19.15
N TRP A 170 8.82 -23.80 20.23
CA TRP A 170 8.16 -24.20 21.48
C TRP A 170 8.28 -23.22 22.65
N VAL A 171 9.21 -22.25 22.59
CA VAL A 171 9.41 -21.26 23.66
C VAL A 171 9.18 -19.84 23.14
N ILE A 172 9.89 -19.43 22.10
CA ILE A 172 9.87 -18.03 21.63
C ILE A 172 8.55 -17.72 20.92
N ARG A 173 8.14 -18.56 19.95
CA ARG A 173 6.88 -18.37 19.20
C ARG A 173 5.66 -18.24 20.13
N PRO A 174 5.41 -19.13 21.12
CA PRO A 174 4.28 -18.97 22.04
C PRO A 174 4.33 -17.69 22.88
N ILE A 175 5.51 -17.29 23.38
CA ILE A 175 5.66 -16.06 24.19
C ILE A 175 5.37 -14.83 23.33
N LEU A 176 5.99 -14.71 22.16
CA LEU A 176 5.78 -13.54 21.29
C LEU A 176 4.35 -13.48 20.75
N LYS A 177 3.73 -14.62 20.42
CA LYS A 177 2.32 -14.74 20.01
C LYS A 177 1.32 -14.36 21.11
N SER A 178 1.73 -14.34 22.39
CA SER A 178 0.90 -13.84 23.50
C SER A 178 0.82 -12.30 23.59
N THR A 179 1.54 -11.59 22.71
CA THR A 179 1.48 -10.12 22.61
C THR A 179 0.17 -9.72 21.92
N PRO A 180 -0.57 -8.71 22.43
CA PRO A 180 -1.75 -8.18 21.74
C PRO A 180 -1.47 -7.82 20.28
N GLU A 181 -2.46 -7.97 19.41
CA GLU A 181 -2.39 -7.68 17.97
C GLU A 181 -1.34 -8.50 17.17
N VAL A 182 -0.70 -9.52 17.76
CA VAL A 182 0.12 -10.52 17.04
C VAL A 182 -0.72 -11.75 16.69
N ILE A 183 -0.89 -12.04 15.40
CA ILE A 183 -1.72 -13.17 14.95
C ILE A 183 -0.92 -14.48 14.81
N ASP A 184 0.34 -14.40 14.38
CA ASP A 184 1.27 -15.53 14.42
C ASP A 184 2.75 -15.09 14.41
N VAL A 185 3.65 -16.03 14.69
CA VAL A 185 5.09 -15.87 14.46
C VAL A 185 5.56 -17.03 13.61
N ASN A 186 6.05 -16.74 12.41
CA ASN A 186 6.51 -17.72 11.45
C ASN A 186 7.99 -18.01 11.65
N SER A 187 8.33 -19.26 11.94
CA SER A 187 9.71 -19.71 12.15
C SER A 187 10.36 -20.18 10.85
N MET A 188 11.54 -19.66 10.56
CA MET A 188 12.30 -19.91 9.33
C MET A 188 13.74 -20.34 9.64
N GLY A 189 14.34 -21.14 8.75
CA GLY A 189 15.67 -21.73 8.98
C GLY A 189 15.72 -22.78 10.08
N GLY A 190 16.94 -23.28 10.35
CA GLY A 190 17.19 -24.39 11.27
C GLY A 190 16.71 -25.77 10.78
N TYR A 191 16.63 -26.70 11.73
CA TYR A 191 16.24 -28.09 11.49
C TYR A 191 15.09 -28.49 12.42
N VAL A 192 13.93 -28.87 11.86
CA VAL A 192 12.79 -29.34 12.66
C VAL A 192 13.08 -30.76 13.17
N LYS A 193 13.21 -30.90 14.50
CA LYS A 193 13.49 -32.17 15.18
C LYS A 193 12.47 -33.25 14.79
N GLN A 194 12.96 -34.43 14.41
CA GLN A 194 12.15 -35.58 14.03
C GLN A 194 12.79 -36.86 14.57
N TYR A 195 11.97 -37.79 15.10
CA TYR A 195 12.42 -39.13 15.45
C TYR A 195 12.36 -40.02 14.22
N GLN A 196 13.42 -40.79 13.95
CA GLN A 196 13.52 -41.60 12.74
C GLN A 196 13.92 -43.03 13.06
N VAL A 197 13.10 -43.97 12.61
CA VAL A 197 13.40 -45.41 12.61
C VAL A 197 13.93 -45.76 11.22
N LEU A 198 15.25 -45.90 11.12
CA LEU A 198 15.96 -46.21 9.87
C LEU A 198 16.06 -47.73 9.70
N VAL A 199 15.13 -48.30 8.94
CA VAL A 199 14.93 -49.75 8.82
C VAL A 199 15.88 -50.36 7.80
N GLU A 200 16.65 -51.37 8.22
CA GLU A 200 17.64 -52.05 7.39
C GLU A 200 16.99 -53.17 6.55
N PRO A 201 16.93 -53.06 5.21
CA PRO A 201 16.23 -54.04 4.37
C PRO A 201 16.83 -55.46 4.45
N GLY A 202 18.14 -55.56 4.73
CA GLY A 202 18.81 -56.84 4.95
C GLY A 202 18.35 -57.55 6.24
N LEU A 203 18.06 -56.79 7.30
CA LEU A 203 17.60 -57.33 8.57
C LEU A 203 16.12 -57.73 8.50
N LEU A 204 15.28 -56.95 7.82
CA LEU A 204 13.90 -57.35 7.50
C LEU A 204 13.85 -58.74 6.85
N ARG A 205 14.69 -58.99 5.84
CA ARG A 205 14.79 -60.30 5.18
C ARG A 205 15.28 -61.40 6.13
N LYS A 206 16.24 -61.12 7.02
CA LYS A 206 16.77 -62.07 8.00
C LYS A 206 15.68 -62.58 8.98
N TYR A 207 14.79 -61.69 9.41
CA TYR A 207 13.71 -62.01 10.36
C TYR A 207 12.36 -62.32 9.69
N ASN A 208 12.31 -62.37 8.36
CA ASN A 208 11.08 -62.56 7.56
C ASN A 208 9.97 -61.55 7.93
N LEU A 209 10.35 -60.27 7.96
CA LEU A 209 9.50 -59.12 8.24
C LEU A 209 9.38 -58.21 7.01
N THR A 210 8.27 -57.49 6.92
CA THR A 210 8.06 -56.42 5.94
C THR A 210 8.31 -55.05 6.59
N LEU A 211 8.48 -54.01 5.76
CA LEU A 211 8.55 -52.63 6.25
C LEU A 211 7.26 -52.21 6.95
N ARG A 212 6.11 -52.72 6.47
CA ARG A 212 4.79 -52.51 7.06
C ARG A 212 4.70 -53.05 8.47
N ASP A 213 5.26 -54.23 8.75
CA ASP A 213 5.25 -54.81 10.10
C ASP A 213 5.93 -53.88 11.11
N VAL A 214 7.05 -53.25 10.73
CA VAL A 214 7.75 -52.26 11.56
C VAL A 214 6.92 -50.98 11.71
N PHE A 215 6.34 -50.46 10.61
CA PHE A 215 5.48 -49.28 10.65
C PHE A 215 4.27 -49.48 11.58
N ASP A 216 3.53 -50.58 11.41
CA ASP A 216 2.37 -50.93 12.22
C ASP A 216 2.74 -51.15 13.69
N ALA A 217 3.88 -51.80 13.98
CA ALA A 217 4.35 -52.01 15.34
C ALA A 217 4.66 -50.66 16.03
N VAL A 218 5.38 -49.77 15.34
CA VAL A 218 5.73 -48.44 15.86
C VAL A 218 4.49 -47.57 16.04
N ALA A 219 3.55 -47.58 15.10
CA ALA A 219 2.31 -46.80 15.16
C ALA A 219 1.39 -47.22 16.32
N LYS A 220 1.29 -48.53 16.60
CA LYS A 220 0.39 -49.09 17.62
C LYS A 220 0.92 -49.01 19.06
N ASN A 221 2.24 -48.89 19.25
CA ASN A 221 2.88 -48.92 20.59
C ASN A 221 3.15 -47.52 21.20
N ASN A 222 2.33 -46.52 20.89
CA ASN A 222 2.46 -45.16 21.45
C ASN A 222 1.11 -44.56 21.84
N ALA A 223 0.50 -45.08 22.90
CA ALA A 223 -0.80 -44.64 23.39
C ALA A 223 -0.96 -44.82 24.92
N ASN A 224 -1.80 -43.98 25.55
CA ASN A 224 -2.30 -44.22 26.90
C ASN A 224 -3.70 -44.82 26.84
N ALA A 225 -4.04 -45.68 27.81
CA ALA A 225 -5.38 -46.23 27.97
C ALA A 225 -6.08 -45.61 29.18
N GLY A 226 -7.34 -45.22 29.03
CA GLY A 226 -8.20 -44.82 30.15
C GLY A 226 -9.01 -46.01 30.65
N GLY A 227 -8.78 -46.44 31.89
CA GLY A 227 -9.51 -47.53 32.55
C GLY A 227 -10.73 -47.07 33.35
N ASN A 228 -11.17 -45.83 33.15
CA ASN A 228 -12.22 -45.16 33.91
C ASN A 228 -11.90 -45.10 35.42
N ILE A 229 -12.88 -45.37 36.28
CA ILE A 229 -12.83 -45.14 37.73
C ILE A 229 -12.94 -46.47 38.47
N LEU A 230 -12.08 -46.66 39.47
CA LEU A 230 -12.23 -47.68 40.50
C LEU A 230 -12.61 -47.00 41.83
N GLU A 231 -13.84 -47.23 42.28
CA GLU A 231 -14.29 -46.75 43.59
C GLU A 231 -13.91 -47.76 44.67
N LYS A 232 -13.32 -47.28 45.77
CA LYS A 232 -12.91 -48.10 46.90
C LYS A 232 -13.22 -47.38 48.20
N HIS A 233 -14.24 -47.86 48.91
CA HIS A 233 -14.83 -47.20 50.09
C HIS A 233 -15.27 -45.76 49.75
N ALA A 234 -14.67 -44.75 50.36
CA ALA A 234 -14.96 -43.33 50.12
C ALA A 234 -14.00 -42.67 49.11
N GLU A 235 -13.07 -43.43 48.53
CA GLU A 235 -12.04 -42.93 47.61
C GLU A 235 -12.30 -43.34 46.17
N LYS A 236 -11.89 -42.46 45.25
CA LYS A 236 -12.11 -42.58 43.81
C LYS A 236 -10.78 -42.62 43.07
N TYR A 237 -10.36 -43.81 42.65
CA TYR A 237 -9.11 -44.03 41.92
C TYR A 237 -9.37 -43.89 40.42
N ILE A 238 -8.51 -43.13 39.72
CA ILE A 238 -8.55 -43.04 38.26
C ILE A 238 -7.61 -44.11 37.70
N VAL A 239 -8.16 -45.08 36.97
CA VAL A 239 -7.38 -46.16 36.36
C VAL A 239 -6.81 -45.67 35.03
N ARG A 240 -5.49 -45.72 34.87
CA ARG A 240 -4.78 -45.27 33.67
C ARG A 240 -3.65 -46.23 33.31
N GLY A 241 -3.64 -46.72 32.07
CA GLY A 241 -2.49 -47.40 31.46
C GLY A 241 -1.58 -46.38 30.79
N THR A 242 -0.27 -46.47 31.02
CA THR A 242 0.73 -45.60 30.40
C THR A 242 1.56 -46.36 29.38
N GLY A 243 1.49 -45.94 28.11
CA GLY A 243 2.21 -46.55 26.98
C GLY A 243 2.66 -45.51 25.96
N LEU A 244 2.95 -44.27 26.40
CA LEU A 244 3.61 -43.27 25.57
C LEU A 244 5.12 -43.49 25.56
N ILE A 245 5.71 -43.36 24.37
CA ILE A 245 7.16 -43.28 24.15
C ILE A 245 7.71 -42.02 24.83
N ARG A 246 8.79 -42.16 25.61
CA ARG A 246 9.48 -41.04 26.31
C ARG A 246 10.93 -40.86 25.89
N SER A 247 11.60 -41.92 25.47
CA SER A 247 13.01 -41.88 25.06
C SER A 247 13.29 -42.72 23.81
N ILE A 248 14.53 -42.70 23.32
CA ILE A 248 14.94 -43.49 22.15
C ILE A 248 14.87 -45.00 22.48
N GLU A 249 15.27 -45.36 23.69
CA GLU A 249 15.28 -46.73 24.20
C GLU A 249 13.88 -47.34 24.28
N ASP A 250 12.83 -46.53 24.48
CA ASP A 250 11.43 -46.99 24.40
C ASP A 250 11.06 -47.39 22.97
N ILE A 251 11.51 -46.63 21.96
CA ILE A 251 11.29 -46.91 20.53
C ILE A 251 12.03 -48.19 20.13
N GLU A 252 13.30 -48.29 20.52
CA GLU A 252 14.16 -49.44 20.25
C GLU A 252 13.55 -50.76 20.77
N ARG A 253 12.90 -50.71 21.94
CA ARG A 253 12.25 -51.85 22.61
C ARG A 253 10.83 -52.16 22.14
N ILE A 254 10.31 -51.48 21.11
CA ILE A 254 9.03 -51.86 20.51
C ILE A 254 9.16 -53.25 19.88
N VAL A 255 8.27 -54.18 20.25
CA VAL A 255 8.23 -55.53 19.68
C VAL A 255 7.57 -55.48 18.32
N VAL A 256 8.28 -55.90 17.27
CA VAL A 256 7.75 -56.02 15.91
C VAL A 256 7.12 -57.39 15.69
N ARG A 257 7.75 -58.45 16.20
CA ARG A 257 7.24 -59.83 16.13
C ARG A 257 7.71 -60.63 17.34
N GLU A 258 7.01 -61.71 17.64
CA GLU A 258 7.39 -62.70 18.64
C GLU A 258 7.42 -64.08 17.97
N THR A 259 8.36 -64.95 18.36
CA THR A 259 8.44 -66.34 17.89
C THR A 259 9.02 -67.25 18.98
N GLY A 260 8.22 -68.19 19.49
CA GLY A 260 8.66 -69.22 20.43
C GLY A 260 9.07 -68.69 21.81
N GLY A 261 8.48 -67.57 22.25
CA GLY A 261 8.83 -66.84 23.47
C GLY A 261 9.92 -65.77 23.27
N THR A 262 10.49 -65.64 22.07
CA THR A 262 11.56 -64.66 21.78
C THR A 262 11.01 -63.48 20.97
N PRO A 263 11.03 -62.25 21.51
CA PRO A 263 10.67 -61.05 20.76
C PRO A 263 11.78 -60.65 19.78
N VAL A 264 11.37 -60.04 18.66
CA VAL A 264 12.22 -59.26 17.74
C VAL A 264 11.83 -57.81 17.92
N TYR A 265 12.80 -56.99 18.32
CA TYR A 265 12.62 -55.58 18.63
C TYR A 265 12.90 -54.69 17.41
N VAL A 266 12.48 -53.42 17.47
CA VAL A 266 12.86 -52.41 16.46
C VAL A 266 14.38 -52.28 16.38
N SER A 267 15.11 -52.33 17.50
CA SER A 267 16.58 -52.34 17.53
C SER A 267 17.24 -53.49 16.76
N ASP A 268 16.55 -54.62 16.56
CA ASP A 268 17.08 -55.78 15.84
C ASP A 268 17.00 -55.62 14.32
N VAL A 269 16.23 -54.62 13.83
CA VAL A 269 15.94 -54.41 12.40
C VAL A 269 16.11 -52.98 11.92
N ALA A 270 16.29 -52.01 12.82
CA ALA A 270 16.37 -50.60 12.50
C ALA A 270 17.25 -49.83 13.50
N GLN A 271 17.89 -48.78 13.02
CA GLN A 271 18.56 -47.79 13.87
C GLN A 271 17.59 -46.66 14.22
N VAL A 272 17.43 -46.35 15.51
CA VAL A 272 16.61 -45.21 15.94
C VAL A 272 17.51 -44.00 16.18
N VAL A 273 17.21 -42.88 15.52
CA VAL A 273 17.98 -41.63 15.64
C VAL A 273 17.08 -40.40 15.79
N ILE A 274 17.56 -39.38 16.50
CA ILE A 274 17.03 -38.02 16.40
C ILE A 274 17.73 -37.36 15.22
N ASN A 275 16.93 -36.83 14.29
CA ASN A 275 17.41 -36.16 13.09
C ASN A 275 16.37 -35.07 12.72
N HIS A 276 16.22 -34.73 11.44
CA HIS A 276 15.35 -33.66 11.00
C HIS A 276 14.37 -34.06 9.88
N ALA A 277 13.23 -33.36 9.84
CA ALA A 277 12.28 -33.43 8.73
C ALA A 277 12.88 -32.87 7.43
N VAL A 278 12.25 -33.15 6.28
CA VAL A 278 12.70 -32.61 4.98
C VAL A 278 12.65 -31.09 5.02
N ARG A 279 13.80 -30.43 4.75
CA ARG A 279 13.89 -28.97 4.78
C ARG A 279 13.31 -28.37 3.50
N HIS A 280 12.34 -27.48 3.66
CA HIS A 280 11.85 -26.64 2.56
C HIS A 280 12.49 -25.23 2.51
N GLY A 281 13.33 -24.90 3.49
CA GLY A 281 14.01 -23.61 3.54
C GLY A 281 15.20 -23.50 4.49
N ALA A 282 15.85 -22.34 4.45
CA ALA A 282 17.02 -21.97 5.23
C ALA A 282 17.03 -20.46 5.55
N THR A 283 17.84 -20.05 6.53
CA THR A 283 18.16 -18.63 6.75
C THR A 283 19.67 -18.46 6.82
N VAL A 284 20.22 -17.53 6.03
CA VAL A 284 21.66 -17.22 5.97
C VAL A 284 21.91 -15.79 6.42
N LEU A 285 22.93 -15.59 7.26
CA LEU A 285 23.35 -14.31 7.85
C LEU A 285 24.73 -13.90 7.34
N ASN A 286 24.83 -12.68 6.77
CA ASN A 286 26.03 -12.02 6.24
C ASN A 286 26.89 -12.84 5.26
N GLY A 287 26.37 -13.95 4.77
CA GLY A 287 27.07 -14.95 3.97
C GLY A 287 28.04 -15.84 4.73
N ASP A 288 28.04 -15.79 6.06
CA ASP A 288 28.98 -16.55 6.90
C ASP A 288 28.37 -17.89 7.38
N ARG A 289 27.16 -17.86 7.94
CA ARG A 289 26.55 -19.01 8.65
C ARG A 289 25.04 -19.10 8.47
N GLU A 290 24.50 -20.30 8.69
CA GLU A 290 23.06 -20.51 8.82
C GLU A 290 22.56 -20.10 10.22
N VAL A 291 21.33 -19.61 10.30
CA VAL A 291 20.67 -19.21 11.55
C VAL A 291 19.21 -19.66 11.59
N VAL A 292 18.59 -19.58 12.77
CA VAL A 292 17.13 -19.67 12.93
C VAL A 292 16.56 -18.26 13.03
N SER A 293 15.47 -17.98 12.33
CA SER A 293 14.79 -16.69 12.34
C SER A 293 13.28 -16.80 12.62
N GLY A 294 12.70 -15.69 13.07
CA GLY A 294 11.28 -15.54 13.31
C GLY A 294 10.74 -14.26 12.66
N ILE A 295 9.60 -14.38 12.00
CA ILE A 295 8.87 -13.28 11.35
C ILE A 295 7.56 -13.10 12.11
N VAL A 296 7.37 -11.94 12.75
CA VAL A 296 6.15 -11.66 13.51
C VAL A 296 5.09 -11.05 12.59
N LEU A 297 3.92 -11.69 12.55
CA LEU A 297 2.76 -11.24 11.78
C LEU A 297 1.78 -10.49 12.68
N MET A 298 1.53 -9.23 12.34
CA MET A 298 0.51 -8.38 12.94
C MET A 298 -0.89 -8.73 12.40
N LEU A 299 -1.90 -8.65 13.26
CA LEU A 299 -3.31 -8.73 12.87
C LEU A 299 -3.68 -7.56 11.95
N ARG A 300 -4.48 -7.83 10.90
CA ARG A 300 -5.03 -6.80 10.02
C ARG A 300 -5.77 -5.72 10.82
N GLY A 301 -5.32 -4.46 10.69
CA GLY A 301 -5.87 -3.31 11.42
C GLY A 301 -5.19 -2.99 12.75
N GLY A 302 -4.27 -3.84 13.23
CA GLY A 302 -3.46 -3.59 14.42
C GLY A 302 -2.51 -2.39 14.26
N ASN A 303 -2.09 -1.79 15.37
CA ASN A 303 -1.13 -0.70 15.39
C ASN A 303 0.31 -1.22 15.46
N ALA A 304 1.08 -1.05 14.37
CA ALA A 304 2.46 -1.54 14.25
C ALA A 304 3.38 -1.01 15.36
N ARG A 305 3.18 0.23 15.81
CA ARG A 305 3.95 0.80 16.94
C ARG A 305 3.70 0.03 18.23
N ASP A 306 2.43 -0.16 18.58
CA ASP A 306 2.06 -0.75 19.87
C ASP A 306 2.46 -2.23 19.92
N VAL A 307 2.30 -2.94 18.78
CA VAL A 307 2.77 -4.32 18.59
C VAL A 307 4.27 -4.44 18.79
N VAL A 308 5.07 -3.64 18.07
CA VAL A 308 6.53 -3.77 18.14
C VAL A 308 7.10 -3.25 19.46
N GLN A 309 6.48 -2.24 20.10
CA GLN A 309 6.82 -1.87 21.48
C GLN A 309 6.51 -3.00 22.47
N GLY A 310 5.36 -3.67 22.33
CA GLY A 310 5.02 -4.87 23.09
C GLY A 310 6.02 -6.01 22.88
N LEU A 311 6.38 -6.30 21.62
CA LEU A 311 7.38 -7.32 21.27
C LEU A 311 8.76 -7.01 21.86
N LYS A 312 9.23 -5.76 21.78
CA LYS A 312 10.50 -5.34 22.40
C LYS A 312 10.49 -5.56 23.91
N ALA A 313 9.41 -5.18 24.59
CA ALA A 313 9.25 -5.45 26.02
C ALA A 313 9.22 -6.95 26.35
N ARG A 314 8.60 -7.80 25.51
CA ARG A 314 8.65 -9.27 25.66
C ARG A 314 10.03 -9.85 25.41
N VAL A 315 10.79 -9.34 24.44
CA VAL A 315 12.16 -9.77 24.18
C VAL A 315 13.08 -9.38 25.35
N GLU A 316 12.93 -8.19 25.90
CA GLU A 316 13.64 -7.75 27.11
C GLU A 316 13.23 -8.57 28.35
N GLU A 317 11.95 -8.93 28.49
CA GLU A 317 11.47 -9.87 29.52
C GLU A 317 12.14 -11.25 29.38
N ILE A 318 12.24 -11.79 28.17
CA ILE A 318 12.90 -13.07 27.86
C ILE A 318 14.40 -13.04 28.25
N HIS A 319 15.10 -11.95 27.92
CA HIS A 319 16.54 -11.79 28.22
C HIS A 319 16.78 -11.57 29.71
N SER A 320 16.03 -10.68 30.35
CA SER A 320 16.19 -10.33 31.78
C SER A 320 15.85 -11.48 32.73
N LYS A 321 14.85 -12.31 32.38
CA LYS A 321 14.50 -13.53 33.14
C LYS A 321 15.38 -14.74 32.81
N GLY A 322 16.30 -14.63 31.84
CA GLY A 322 17.17 -15.74 31.45
C GLY A 322 16.43 -16.96 30.90
N LEU A 323 15.28 -16.76 30.22
CA LEU A 323 14.43 -17.86 29.75
C LEU A 323 15.07 -18.68 28.62
N LEU A 324 16.11 -18.14 27.95
CA LEU A 324 16.80 -18.81 26.86
C LEU A 324 18.09 -19.49 27.36
N PRO A 325 18.29 -20.80 27.09
CA PRO A 325 19.50 -21.50 27.49
C PRO A 325 20.73 -20.99 26.73
N ASN A 326 21.92 -21.25 27.29
CA ASN A 326 23.22 -20.99 26.67
C ASN A 326 23.50 -19.52 26.26
N GLY A 327 22.74 -18.56 26.79
CA GLY A 327 22.92 -17.14 26.50
C GLY A 327 22.44 -16.71 25.11
N LEU A 328 21.58 -17.51 24.46
CA LEU A 328 20.98 -17.20 23.16
C LEU A 328 20.29 -15.83 23.17
N ARG A 329 20.47 -15.03 22.12
CA ARG A 329 19.89 -13.69 21.97
C ARG A 329 18.94 -13.62 20.79
N ILE A 330 17.93 -12.76 20.91
CA ILE A 330 17.01 -12.40 19.84
C ILE A 330 17.52 -11.09 19.26
N VAL A 331 17.94 -11.08 18.00
CA VAL A 331 18.51 -9.89 17.34
C VAL A 331 17.61 -9.51 16.16
N PRO A 332 16.96 -8.33 16.18
CA PRO A 332 16.18 -7.85 15.05
C PRO A 332 17.06 -7.48 13.86
N PHE A 333 16.61 -7.80 12.66
CA PHE A 333 17.21 -7.34 11.40
C PHE A 333 16.25 -6.51 10.55
N TYR A 334 14.96 -6.52 10.89
CA TYR A 334 13.93 -5.66 10.33
C TYR A 334 12.98 -5.20 11.43
N ASP A 335 12.81 -3.87 11.55
CA ASP A 335 11.94 -3.23 12.52
C ASP A 335 11.14 -2.11 11.84
N ARG A 336 9.81 -2.29 11.74
CA ARG A 336 8.93 -1.34 11.07
C ARG A 336 8.82 0.00 11.81
N ILE A 337 9.10 0.07 13.12
CA ILE A 337 9.08 1.34 13.87
C ILE A 337 10.16 2.30 13.39
N GLU A 338 11.35 1.81 13.01
CA GLU A 338 12.44 2.66 12.55
C GLU A 338 12.01 3.42 11.27
N LEU A 339 11.47 2.70 10.29
CA LEU A 339 10.89 3.26 9.08
C LEU A 339 9.76 4.26 9.38
N ILE A 340 8.78 3.89 10.22
CA ILE A 340 7.67 4.78 10.60
C ILE A 340 8.20 6.06 11.25
N THR A 341 9.21 5.95 12.12
CA THR A 341 9.75 7.10 12.88
C THR A 341 10.48 8.06 11.94
N GLU A 342 11.34 7.57 11.05
CA GLU A 342 12.05 8.42 10.08
C GLU A 342 11.12 9.05 9.04
N ALA A 343 10.11 8.32 8.58
CA ALA A 343 9.05 8.82 7.70
C ALA A 343 8.28 9.99 8.35
N LEU A 344 7.84 9.81 9.60
CA LEU A 344 7.12 10.83 10.35
C LEU A 344 8.01 12.01 10.73
N ASN A 345 9.27 11.79 11.13
CA ASN A 345 10.24 12.86 11.40
C ASN A 345 10.46 13.74 10.17
N THR A 346 10.56 13.15 8.98
CA THR A 346 10.70 13.88 7.71
C THR A 346 9.48 14.78 7.45
N VAL A 347 8.26 14.26 7.62
CA VAL A 347 7.04 15.04 7.45
C VAL A 347 6.88 16.09 8.55
N TYR A 348 7.11 15.77 9.82
CA TYR A 348 7.03 16.75 10.92
C TYR A 348 8.03 17.89 10.77
N LYS A 349 9.25 17.61 10.30
CA LYS A 349 10.25 18.64 10.00
C LYS A 349 9.77 19.54 8.86
N SER A 350 9.33 18.97 7.74
CA SER A 350 8.81 19.72 6.59
C SER A 350 7.56 20.54 6.96
N LEU A 351 6.69 19.99 7.80
CA LEU A 351 5.50 20.66 8.34
C LEU A 351 5.88 21.85 9.24
N ALA A 352 6.84 21.67 10.14
CA ALA A 352 7.33 22.72 11.03
C ALA A 352 8.03 23.85 10.26
N GLU A 353 8.89 23.50 9.28
CA GLU A 353 9.51 24.46 8.36
C GLU A 353 8.44 25.22 7.56
N GLY A 354 7.40 24.53 7.07
CA GLY A 354 6.27 25.14 6.37
C GLY A 354 5.48 26.11 7.26
N VAL A 355 5.15 25.72 8.50
CA VAL A 355 4.52 26.62 9.49
C VAL A 355 5.39 27.84 9.75
N VAL A 356 6.69 27.68 9.96
CA VAL A 356 7.62 28.80 10.21
C VAL A 356 7.67 29.75 9.01
N LEU A 357 7.77 29.24 7.78
CA LEU A 357 7.73 30.06 6.56
C LEU A 357 6.40 30.82 6.42
N VAL A 358 5.27 30.15 6.65
CA VAL A 358 3.94 30.80 6.63
C VAL A 358 3.85 31.90 7.69
N VAL A 359 4.30 31.64 8.92
CA VAL A 359 4.35 32.63 10.01
C VAL A 359 5.17 33.85 9.59
N VAL A 360 6.36 33.66 9.00
CA VAL A 360 7.21 34.75 8.51
C VAL A 360 6.50 35.57 7.43
N VAL A 361 5.86 34.94 6.44
CA VAL A 361 5.09 35.62 5.38
C VAL A 361 3.96 36.44 5.98
N LEU A 362 3.21 35.89 6.94
CA LEU A 362 2.12 36.59 7.63
C LEU A 362 2.63 37.86 8.34
N PHE A 363 3.75 37.79 9.07
CA PHE A 363 4.34 38.97 9.70
C PHE A 363 4.78 40.03 8.67
N LEU A 364 5.41 39.62 7.57
CA LEU A 364 5.87 40.52 6.51
C LEU A 364 4.72 41.22 5.77
N PHE A 365 3.61 40.52 5.52
CA PHE A 365 2.49 41.04 4.74
C PHE A 365 1.40 41.73 5.57
N LEU A 366 1.17 41.36 6.82
CA LEU A 366 0.17 42.01 7.68
C LEU A 366 0.71 43.29 8.33
N GLY A 367 2.04 43.38 8.60
CA GLY A 367 2.69 44.54 9.22
C GLY A 367 2.34 44.77 10.70
N ASN A 368 1.19 44.29 11.15
CA ASN A 368 0.74 44.35 12.54
C ASN A 368 0.94 43.00 13.24
N ILE A 369 1.78 42.98 14.28
CA ILE A 369 2.09 41.79 15.09
C ILE A 369 0.82 41.10 15.63
N ARG A 370 -0.22 41.87 15.99
CA ARG A 370 -1.45 41.30 16.55
C ARG A 370 -2.30 40.63 15.48
N SER A 371 -2.40 41.21 14.28
CA SER A 371 -3.08 40.57 13.15
C SER A 371 -2.42 39.24 12.81
N ALA A 372 -1.09 39.19 12.75
CA ALA A 372 -0.33 37.97 12.54
C ALA A 372 -0.59 36.92 13.65
N LEU A 373 -0.48 37.30 14.93
CA LEU A 373 -0.72 36.39 16.06
C LEU A 373 -2.14 35.78 16.08
N ILE A 374 -3.17 36.52 15.65
CA ILE A 374 -4.53 35.97 15.54
C ILE A 374 -4.59 34.84 14.51
N VAL A 375 -4.01 35.09 13.32
CA VAL A 375 -3.97 34.10 12.22
C VAL A 375 -3.14 32.88 12.62
N VAL A 376 -1.98 33.08 13.25
CA VAL A 376 -1.12 32.01 13.77
C VAL A 376 -1.85 31.17 14.84
N GLY A 377 -2.67 31.80 15.69
CA GLY A 377 -3.55 31.09 16.63
C GLY A 377 -4.50 30.10 15.93
N THR A 378 -5.12 30.51 14.82
CA THR A 378 -5.94 29.58 14.01
C THR A 378 -5.12 28.53 13.25
N LEU A 379 -3.91 28.87 12.78
CA LEU A 379 -3.00 27.92 12.13
C LEU A 379 -2.57 26.79 13.06
N VAL A 380 -2.38 27.06 14.35
CA VAL A 380 -2.05 26.00 15.35
C VAL A 380 -3.29 25.21 15.77
N LEU A 381 -4.43 25.88 15.95
CA LEU A 381 -5.64 25.22 16.46
C LEU A 381 -6.35 24.33 15.42
N ALA A 382 -6.32 24.69 14.13
CA ALA A 382 -7.01 23.92 13.10
C ALA A 382 -6.45 22.49 12.92
N PRO A 383 -5.13 22.25 12.82
CA PRO A 383 -4.54 20.91 12.86
C PRO A 383 -4.90 20.10 14.10
N LEU A 384 -4.85 20.73 15.29
CA LEU A 384 -5.20 20.06 16.55
C LEU A 384 -6.66 19.57 16.56
N ALA A 385 -7.60 20.41 16.11
CA ALA A 385 -9.00 19.99 15.98
C ALA A 385 -9.22 18.98 14.84
N THR A 386 -8.39 18.99 13.79
CA THR A 386 -8.41 17.97 12.72
C THR A 386 -8.09 16.58 13.27
N PHE A 387 -7.08 16.45 14.13
CA PHE A 387 -6.73 15.15 14.74
C PHE A 387 -7.86 14.54 15.59
N ILE A 388 -8.69 15.36 16.24
CA ILE A 388 -9.88 14.88 16.97
C ILE A 388 -10.85 14.17 16.02
N VAL A 389 -11.15 14.80 14.87
CA VAL A 389 -12.10 14.27 13.89
C VAL A 389 -11.52 13.07 13.15
N MET A 390 -10.22 13.09 12.84
CA MET A 390 -9.51 11.92 12.27
C MET A 390 -9.65 10.69 13.17
N GLY A 391 -9.40 10.84 14.48
CA GLY A 391 -9.53 9.75 15.44
C GLY A 391 -10.96 9.21 15.57
N GLN A 392 -11.98 10.05 15.43
CA GLN A 392 -13.40 9.63 15.44
C GLN A 392 -13.83 8.86 14.19
N ILE A 393 -13.20 9.15 13.03
CA ILE A 393 -13.49 8.48 11.75
C ILE A 393 -12.61 7.23 11.56
N GLY A 394 -11.65 6.97 12.47
CA GLY A 394 -10.73 5.84 12.37
C GLY A 394 -9.58 6.04 11.37
N LEU A 395 -9.27 7.29 11.02
CA LEU A 395 -8.13 7.60 10.15
C LEU A 395 -6.82 7.51 10.95
N THR A 396 -5.85 6.77 10.43
CA THR A 396 -4.48 6.71 11.00
C THR A 396 -3.68 7.94 10.59
N ALA A 397 -2.73 8.35 11.43
CA ALA A 397 -1.76 9.38 11.12
C ALA A 397 -0.58 8.76 10.34
N ASN A 398 -0.72 8.75 9.01
CA ASN A 398 0.27 8.24 8.05
C ASN A 398 0.77 9.32 7.09
N LEU A 399 1.75 8.97 6.23
CA LEU A 399 2.33 9.88 5.24
C LEU A 399 1.29 10.56 4.33
N MET A 400 0.21 9.87 3.95
CA MET A 400 -0.83 10.44 3.08
C MET A 400 -1.72 11.41 3.84
N SER A 401 -2.16 11.06 5.06
CA SER A 401 -2.97 11.97 5.89
C SER A 401 -2.17 13.21 6.34
N LEU A 402 -0.93 13.02 6.79
CA LEU A 402 -0.08 14.13 7.26
C LEU A 402 0.41 14.99 6.10
N GLY A 403 0.66 14.39 4.93
CA GLY A 403 0.85 15.13 3.68
C GLY A 403 -0.38 16.00 3.35
N GLY A 404 -1.59 15.45 3.52
CA GLY A 404 -2.83 16.21 3.37
C GLY A 404 -2.93 17.40 4.32
N LEU A 405 -2.55 17.20 5.58
CA LEU A 405 -2.47 18.27 6.56
C LEU A 405 -1.40 19.33 6.19
N ALA A 406 -0.25 18.91 5.67
CA ALA A 406 0.81 19.80 5.20
C ALA A 406 0.37 20.64 4.00
N ILE A 407 -0.33 20.03 3.03
CA ILE A 407 -0.94 20.73 1.89
C ILE A 407 -2.03 21.69 2.38
N ALA A 408 -2.82 21.27 3.36
CA ALA A 408 -3.88 22.08 3.93
C ALA A 408 -3.36 23.32 4.68
N ILE A 409 -2.15 23.33 5.27
CA ILE A 409 -1.61 24.49 6.01
C ILE A 409 -1.72 25.80 5.23
N GLY A 410 -1.38 25.78 3.93
CA GLY A 410 -1.49 26.95 3.07
C GLY A 410 -2.92 27.50 2.99
N MET A 411 -3.88 26.59 2.81
CA MET A 411 -5.31 26.91 2.57
C MET A 411 -6.11 27.12 3.88
N ILE A 412 -5.70 26.48 4.97
CA ILE A 412 -6.26 26.64 6.33
C ILE A 412 -6.19 28.09 6.78
N VAL A 413 -5.16 28.81 6.33
CA VAL A 413 -4.86 30.18 6.75
C VAL A 413 -5.67 31.22 5.95
N ASP A 414 -6.03 30.93 4.70
CA ASP A 414 -6.67 31.89 3.77
C ASP A 414 -7.94 32.52 4.34
N GLY A 415 -8.85 31.71 4.89
CA GLY A 415 -10.11 32.21 5.47
C GLY A 415 -9.88 33.17 6.63
N SER A 416 -8.96 32.83 7.54
CA SER A 416 -8.58 33.70 8.66
C SER A 416 -7.87 34.97 8.17
N VAL A 417 -6.97 34.87 7.18
CA VAL A 417 -6.26 36.03 6.62
C VAL A 417 -7.23 37.02 6.00
N VAL A 418 -8.14 36.55 5.13
CA VAL A 418 -9.10 37.43 4.44
C VAL A 418 -10.04 38.11 5.45
N VAL A 419 -10.46 37.40 6.51
CA VAL A 419 -11.27 37.97 7.60
C VAL A 419 -10.46 39.00 8.41
N VAL A 420 -9.26 38.65 8.89
CA VAL A 420 -8.43 39.52 9.73
C VAL A 420 -7.99 40.79 8.98
N GLU A 421 -7.54 40.67 7.73
CA GLU A 421 -7.14 41.79 6.89
C GLU A 421 -8.33 42.72 6.59
N ASN A 422 -9.51 42.19 6.28
CA ASN A 422 -10.67 43.05 6.03
C ASN A 422 -11.11 43.81 7.29
N VAL A 423 -11.09 43.15 8.47
CA VAL A 423 -11.37 43.82 9.74
C VAL A 423 -10.30 44.88 10.06
N TYR A 424 -9.02 44.59 9.81
CA TYR A 424 -7.93 45.54 10.02
C TYR A 424 -8.09 46.79 9.12
N ARG A 425 -8.39 46.60 7.83
CA ARG A 425 -8.64 47.68 6.86
C ARG A 425 -9.82 48.58 7.27
N HIS A 426 -10.93 47.99 7.73
CA HIS A 426 -12.07 48.78 8.25
C HIS A 426 -11.74 49.53 9.54
N LEU A 427 -10.78 49.04 10.34
CA LEU A 427 -10.28 49.72 11.55
C LEU A 427 -9.21 50.80 11.25
N SER A 428 -8.68 50.90 10.03
CA SER A 428 -7.70 51.94 9.64
C SER A 428 -8.30 53.11 8.85
N HIS A 429 -9.50 52.96 8.26
CA HIS A 429 -10.18 54.06 7.58
C HIS A 429 -10.69 55.13 8.56
N HIS A 430 -10.50 56.40 8.20
CA HIS A 430 -10.78 57.56 9.05
C HIS A 430 -12.26 57.70 9.49
N SER A 431 -13.21 57.10 8.75
CA SER A 431 -14.64 57.08 9.10
C SER A 431 -15.00 56.14 10.28
N ALA A 432 -14.04 55.36 10.81
CA ALA A 432 -14.28 54.42 11.91
C ALA A 432 -14.64 55.08 13.27
N ALA A 433 -14.42 56.39 13.42
CA ALA A 433 -14.54 57.11 14.70
C ALA A 433 -15.98 57.19 15.27
N THR A 434 -17.02 56.96 14.47
CA THR A 434 -18.44 57.19 14.86
C THR A 434 -19.26 55.93 15.11
N MET A 435 -18.72 54.71 14.93
CA MET A 435 -19.46 53.46 15.15
C MET A 435 -18.91 52.64 16.33
N PRO A 436 -19.77 51.91 17.09
CA PRO A 436 -19.33 50.93 18.06
C PRO A 436 -18.41 49.86 17.42
N ARG A 437 -17.21 49.66 17.97
CA ARG A 437 -16.19 48.72 17.45
C ARG A 437 -16.73 47.31 17.15
N LEU A 438 -17.72 46.83 17.92
CA LEU A 438 -18.38 45.54 17.67
C LEU A 438 -19.21 45.54 16.37
N GLN A 439 -19.93 46.63 16.08
CA GLN A 439 -20.70 46.78 14.84
C GLN A 439 -19.77 46.90 13.64
N LEU A 440 -18.69 47.68 13.75
CA LEU A 440 -17.68 47.83 12.70
C LEU A 440 -17.05 46.48 12.32
N VAL A 441 -16.59 45.69 13.32
CA VAL A 441 -16.09 44.32 13.11
C VAL A 441 -17.17 43.42 12.49
N THR A 442 -18.41 43.50 12.96
CA THR A 442 -19.53 42.69 12.42
C THR A 442 -19.78 42.98 10.95
N SER A 443 -19.81 44.26 10.54
CA SER A 443 -19.98 44.68 9.15
C SER A 443 -18.81 44.25 8.27
N ALA A 444 -17.58 44.43 8.75
CA ALA A 444 -16.37 44.02 8.04
C ALA A 444 -16.31 42.50 7.82
N VAL A 445 -16.73 41.67 8.78
CA VAL A 445 -16.78 40.21 8.57
C VAL A 445 -17.98 39.80 7.70
N LYS A 446 -19.12 40.49 7.77
CA LYS A 446 -20.28 40.21 6.90
C LYS A 446 -19.97 40.49 5.42
N GLU A 447 -19.11 41.46 5.10
CA GLU A 447 -18.65 41.73 3.72
C GLU A 447 -17.89 40.54 3.09
N VAL A 448 -16.97 39.91 3.83
CA VAL A 448 -16.10 38.85 3.28
C VAL A 448 -16.54 37.43 3.63
N GLY A 449 -17.41 37.26 4.63
CA GLY A 449 -17.81 35.95 5.15
C GLY A 449 -18.51 35.07 4.11
N GLN A 450 -19.34 35.64 3.22
CA GLN A 450 -19.99 34.86 2.15
C GLN A 450 -18.98 34.39 1.08
N PRO A 451 -18.15 35.26 0.46
CA PRO A 451 -17.09 34.81 -0.44
C PRO A 451 -16.12 33.78 0.17
N VAL A 452 -15.74 33.93 1.44
CA VAL A 452 -14.84 32.99 2.13
C VAL A 452 -15.50 31.62 2.34
N VAL A 453 -16.77 31.57 2.75
CA VAL A 453 -17.53 30.31 2.88
C VAL A 453 -17.60 29.57 1.55
N PHE A 454 -18.03 30.24 0.47
CA PHE A 454 -18.13 29.61 -0.84
C PHE A 454 -16.77 29.20 -1.39
N GLY A 455 -15.74 30.03 -1.19
CA GLY A 455 -14.36 29.71 -1.59
C GLY A 455 -13.82 28.44 -0.93
N ILE A 456 -13.93 28.31 0.40
CA ILE A 456 -13.47 27.11 1.11
C ILE A 456 -14.34 25.89 0.78
N LEU A 457 -15.66 26.06 0.62
CA LEU A 457 -16.55 24.98 0.17
C LEU A 457 -16.21 24.48 -1.24
N ILE A 458 -15.79 25.35 -2.16
CA ILE A 458 -15.31 24.96 -3.49
C ILE A 458 -14.06 24.08 -3.35
N ILE A 459 -13.08 24.47 -2.52
CA ILE A 459 -11.88 23.65 -2.30
C ILE A 459 -12.27 22.29 -1.71
N ILE A 460 -13.11 22.23 -0.67
CA ILE A 460 -13.61 20.96 -0.10
C ILE A 460 -14.29 20.09 -1.18
N LEU A 461 -15.13 20.70 -2.01
CA LEU A 461 -15.88 20.00 -3.05
C LEU A 461 -14.99 19.49 -4.21
N VAL A 462 -13.85 20.15 -4.45
CA VAL A 462 -12.83 19.72 -5.42
C VAL A 462 -12.14 18.41 -4.99
N PHE A 463 -12.05 18.13 -3.69
CA PHE A 463 -11.56 16.83 -3.18
C PHE A 463 -12.63 15.74 -3.11
N LEU A 464 -13.93 16.08 -3.12
CA LEU A 464 -15.02 15.10 -2.99
C LEU A 464 -14.98 13.99 -4.07
N PRO A 465 -14.74 14.28 -5.37
CA PRO A 465 -14.62 13.25 -6.40
C PRO A 465 -13.53 12.20 -6.17
N LEU A 466 -12.45 12.53 -5.45
CA LEU A 466 -11.38 11.58 -5.11
C LEU A 466 -11.86 10.48 -4.14
N LEU A 467 -12.95 10.72 -3.41
CA LEU A 467 -13.58 9.68 -2.59
C LEU A 467 -14.24 8.56 -3.44
N SER A 468 -14.41 8.77 -4.75
CA SER A 468 -14.91 7.77 -5.71
C SER A 468 -13.82 6.87 -6.33
N LEU A 469 -12.56 7.02 -5.90
CA LEU A 469 -11.49 6.05 -6.18
C LEU A 469 -11.76 4.73 -5.45
N HIS A 470 -11.33 3.59 -6.01
CA HIS A 470 -11.52 2.25 -5.43
C HIS A 470 -10.14 1.58 -5.29
N GLY A 471 -10.06 0.35 -4.75
CA GLY A 471 -8.83 -0.44 -4.75
C GLY A 471 -7.63 0.25 -4.07
N MET A 472 -6.45 0.02 -4.64
CA MET A 472 -5.18 0.53 -4.12
C MET A 472 -5.16 2.07 -4.12
N GLU A 473 -5.60 2.71 -5.21
CA GLU A 473 -5.64 4.16 -5.35
C GLU A 473 -6.64 4.81 -4.38
N GLY A 474 -7.75 4.14 -4.09
CA GLY A 474 -8.72 4.56 -3.08
C GLY A 474 -8.12 4.56 -1.68
N LYS A 475 -7.45 3.47 -1.27
CA LYS A 475 -6.83 3.35 0.06
C LYS A 475 -5.66 4.31 0.25
N MET A 476 -4.87 4.54 -0.80
CA MET A 476 -3.82 5.55 -0.83
C MET A 476 -4.35 6.98 -0.62
N PHE A 477 -5.33 7.40 -1.42
CA PHE A 477 -5.64 8.83 -1.58
C PHE A 477 -6.94 9.31 -0.90
N LYS A 478 -7.81 8.40 -0.41
CA LYS A 478 -8.93 8.82 0.45
C LYS A 478 -8.48 9.44 1.78
N PRO A 479 -7.49 8.89 2.52
CA PRO A 479 -7.01 9.52 3.76
C PRO A 479 -6.45 10.94 3.53
N LEU A 480 -5.76 11.15 2.40
CA LEU A 480 -5.29 12.46 1.95
C LEU A 480 -6.47 13.44 1.77
N ALA A 481 -7.46 13.05 0.96
CA ALA A 481 -8.64 13.87 0.67
C ALA A 481 -9.47 14.18 1.93
N TYR A 482 -9.77 13.17 2.76
CA TYR A 482 -10.48 13.36 4.02
C TYR A 482 -9.76 14.33 4.94
N THR A 483 -8.44 14.20 5.11
CA THR A 483 -7.68 15.08 6.02
C THR A 483 -7.73 16.54 5.56
N ILE A 484 -7.60 16.79 4.26
CA ILE A 484 -7.75 18.14 3.69
C ILE A 484 -9.18 18.67 3.90
N MET A 485 -10.20 17.88 3.56
CA MET A 485 -11.61 18.29 3.70
C MET A 485 -11.99 18.63 5.15
N ILE A 486 -11.55 17.79 6.10
CA ILE A 486 -11.75 18.00 7.54
C ILE A 486 -11.02 19.28 7.99
N ALA A 487 -9.74 19.43 7.64
CA ALA A 487 -8.93 20.57 8.07
C ALA A 487 -9.46 21.92 7.53
N LEU A 488 -9.96 21.92 6.29
CA LEU A 488 -10.61 23.08 5.68
C LEU A 488 -11.97 23.40 6.34
N LEU A 489 -12.77 22.38 6.68
CA LEU A 489 -14.04 22.56 7.38
C LEU A 489 -13.81 23.12 8.80
N VAL A 490 -12.81 22.60 9.51
CA VAL A 490 -12.37 23.10 10.81
C VAL A 490 -11.85 24.54 10.70
N SER A 491 -11.02 24.84 9.69
CA SER A 491 -10.57 26.22 9.40
C SER A 491 -11.74 27.16 9.12
N LEU A 492 -12.73 26.75 8.33
CA LEU A 492 -13.91 27.57 8.04
C LEU A 492 -14.70 27.89 9.31
N LEU A 493 -14.87 26.91 10.21
CA LEU A 493 -15.52 27.13 11.50
C LEU A 493 -14.71 28.10 12.37
N LEU A 494 -13.38 27.93 12.47
CA LEU A 494 -12.52 28.80 13.29
C LEU A 494 -12.41 30.23 12.73
N SER A 495 -12.31 30.40 11.41
CA SER A 495 -12.21 31.71 10.75
C SER A 495 -13.50 32.53 10.83
N LEU A 496 -14.66 31.89 10.98
CA LEU A 496 -15.95 32.57 11.21
C LEU A 496 -16.32 32.74 12.68
N THR A 497 -15.75 31.96 13.61
CA THR A 497 -16.12 32.01 15.03
C THR A 497 -15.02 32.64 15.89
N LEU A 498 -13.81 32.08 15.86
CA LEU A 498 -12.68 32.47 16.71
C LEU A 498 -11.98 33.73 16.19
N SER A 499 -11.66 33.80 14.90
CA SER A 499 -10.93 34.95 14.32
C SER A 499 -11.64 36.30 14.55
N PRO A 500 -12.97 36.45 14.33
CA PRO A 500 -13.69 37.69 14.63
C PRO A 500 -13.69 38.06 16.12
N VAL A 501 -13.80 37.06 17.01
CA VAL A 501 -13.73 37.27 18.46
C VAL A 501 -12.34 37.77 18.87
N LEU A 502 -11.28 37.14 18.39
CA LEU A 502 -9.89 37.56 18.66
C LEU A 502 -9.61 38.96 18.09
N CYS A 503 -10.10 39.28 16.87
CA CYS A 503 -10.03 40.62 16.30
C CYS A 503 -10.69 41.68 17.20
N SER A 504 -11.91 41.40 17.69
CA SER A 504 -12.66 42.31 18.55
C SER A 504 -11.97 42.62 19.88
N LEU A 505 -11.09 41.73 20.34
CA LEU A 505 -10.30 41.89 21.57
C LEU A 505 -8.97 42.60 21.28
N ALA A 506 -8.15 42.07 20.36
CA ALA A 506 -6.75 42.43 20.23
C ALA A 506 -6.45 43.61 19.27
N LEU A 507 -7.20 43.78 18.17
CA LEU A 507 -6.92 44.78 17.12
C LEU A 507 -7.36 46.19 17.52
N ARG A 508 -6.44 47.15 17.56
CA ARG A 508 -6.71 48.58 17.79
C ARG A 508 -6.68 49.34 16.46
N HIS A 509 -7.24 50.55 16.42
CA HIS A 509 -7.07 51.47 15.29
C HIS A 509 -5.57 51.63 14.96
N GLY A 510 -5.23 51.64 13.68
CA GLY A 510 -3.86 51.72 13.17
C GLY A 510 -3.79 52.64 11.94
N SER A 511 -2.59 53.08 11.60
CA SER A 511 -2.34 53.91 10.41
C SER A 511 -2.48 53.11 9.12
N GLU A 512 -2.84 53.80 8.05
CA GLU A 512 -3.15 53.28 6.72
C GLU A 512 -1.89 53.00 5.87
N GLU A 513 -0.75 52.70 6.51
CA GLU A 513 0.52 52.46 5.81
C GLU A 513 0.66 51.00 5.34
N ASP A 514 0.76 50.82 4.03
CA ASP A 514 1.17 49.56 3.43
C ASP A 514 2.60 49.16 3.90
N PRO A 515 2.83 47.88 4.27
CA PRO A 515 4.17 47.35 4.46
C PRO A 515 5.08 47.57 3.23
N TRP A 516 6.38 47.69 3.45
CA TRP A 516 7.34 48.03 2.38
C TRP A 516 7.28 47.07 1.17
N ILE A 517 7.12 45.76 1.43
CA ILE A 517 6.91 44.72 0.41
C ILE A 517 5.66 44.98 -0.43
N VAL A 518 4.56 45.40 0.19
CA VAL A 518 3.29 45.70 -0.49
C VAL A 518 3.44 46.95 -1.36
N ARG A 519 4.12 47.99 -0.87
CA ARG A 519 4.42 49.19 -1.67
C ARG A 519 5.27 48.86 -2.90
N MET A 520 6.31 48.05 -2.74
CA MET A 520 7.15 47.57 -3.84
C MET A 520 6.35 46.71 -4.84
N ALA A 521 5.52 45.78 -4.36
CA ALA A 521 4.66 44.96 -5.21
C ALA A 521 3.66 45.82 -6.01
N LYS A 522 3.01 46.81 -5.38
CA LYS A 522 2.12 47.76 -6.06
C LYS A 522 2.86 48.60 -7.10
N ALA A 523 4.07 49.06 -6.81
CA ALA A 523 4.88 49.86 -7.75
C ALA A 523 5.29 49.09 -9.01
N ILE A 524 5.53 47.78 -8.91
CA ILE A 524 5.82 46.90 -10.06
C ILE A 524 4.52 46.50 -10.80
N TYR A 525 3.46 46.18 -10.05
CA TYR A 525 2.21 45.68 -10.62
C TYR A 525 1.38 46.77 -11.33
N ALA A 526 1.32 47.99 -10.80
CA ALA A 526 0.54 49.08 -11.40
C ALA A 526 0.89 49.36 -12.87
N PRO A 527 2.16 49.56 -13.28
CA PRO A 527 2.49 49.78 -14.70
C PRO A 527 2.24 48.54 -15.56
N ALA A 528 2.49 47.33 -15.04
CA ALA A 528 2.21 46.08 -15.76
C ALA A 528 0.70 45.92 -16.05
N LEU A 529 -0.16 46.22 -15.07
CA LEU A 529 -1.61 46.22 -15.22
C LEU A 529 -2.08 47.26 -16.26
N HIS A 530 -1.59 48.50 -16.20
CA HIS A 530 -1.95 49.53 -17.18
C HIS A 530 -1.54 49.13 -18.61
N TRP A 531 -0.33 48.59 -18.79
CA TRP A 531 0.12 48.09 -20.08
C TRP A 531 -0.77 46.94 -20.60
N ALA A 532 -1.12 45.99 -19.73
CA ALA A 532 -1.97 44.84 -20.07
C ALA A 532 -3.40 45.25 -20.45
N LEU A 533 -3.99 46.21 -19.72
CA LEU A 533 -5.31 46.77 -20.03
C LEU A 533 -5.33 47.52 -21.38
N GLY A 534 -4.20 48.09 -21.81
CA GLY A 534 -4.03 48.70 -23.13
C GLY A 534 -3.81 47.67 -24.26
N HIS A 535 -3.05 46.60 -24.01
CA HIS A 535 -2.57 45.67 -25.04
C HIS A 535 -3.24 44.29 -25.00
N ARG A 536 -4.56 44.25 -24.73
CA ARG A 536 -5.35 43.01 -24.49
C ARG A 536 -5.08 41.85 -25.45
N VAL A 537 -4.88 42.13 -26.75
CA VAL A 537 -4.66 41.07 -27.77
C VAL A 537 -3.28 40.43 -27.61
N ALA A 538 -2.24 41.22 -27.29
CA ALA A 538 -0.91 40.71 -27.04
C ALA A 538 -0.87 39.86 -25.76
N VAL A 539 -1.54 40.32 -24.69
CA VAL A 539 -1.63 39.56 -23.42
C VAL A 539 -2.34 38.22 -23.63
N LEU A 540 -3.48 38.21 -24.32
CA LEU A 540 -4.21 36.97 -24.64
C LEU A 540 -3.40 36.04 -25.55
N ALA A 541 -2.71 36.57 -26.56
CA ALA A 541 -1.85 35.79 -27.44
C ALA A 541 -0.64 35.18 -26.70
N MET A 542 -0.01 35.91 -25.78
CA MET A 542 1.05 35.37 -24.92
C MET A 542 0.53 34.28 -23.98
N ALA A 543 -0.64 34.47 -23.35
CA ALA A 543 -1.22 33.48 -22.44
C ALA A 543 -1.63 32.19 -23.17
N ILE A 544 -2.21 32.30 -24.37
CA ILE A 544 -2.54 31.15 -25.23
C ILE A 544 -1.27 30.49 -25.77
N GLY A 545 -0.27 31.27 -26.19
CA GLY A 545 1.02 30.74 -26.64
C GLY A 545 1.76 29.96 -25.55
N ALA A 546 1.76 30.47 -24.31
CA ALA A 546 2.30 29.78 -23.15
C ALA A 546 1.50 28.50 -22.81
N LEU A 547 0.18 28.52 -22.97
CA LEU A 547 -0.68 27.34 -22.79
C LEU A 547 -0.38 26.26 -23.84
N ILE A 548 -0.29 26.62 -25.12
CA ILE A 548 0.07 25.68 -26.20
C ILE A 548 1.49 25.14 -25.98
N GLY A 549 2.43 26.00 -25.59
CA GLY A 549 3.79 25.61 -25.22
C GLY A 549 3.82 24.57 -24.10
N ALA A 550 3.13 24.82 -22.98
CA ALA A 550 3.01 23.86 -21.89
C ALA A 550 2.32 22.56 -22.33
N LEU A 551 1.20 22.63 -23.06
CA LEU A 551 0.50 21.44 -23.56
C LEU A 551 1.37 20.61 -24.51
N SER A 552 2.27 21.24 -25.28
CA SER A 552 3.23 20.52 -26.14
C SER A 552 4.30 19.75 -25.36
N LEU A 553 4.53 20.07 -24.08
CA LEU A 553 5.41 19.30 -23.19
C LEU A 553 4.73 18.07 -22.57
N VAL A 554 3.39 17.99 -22.57
CA VAL A 554 2.66 16.87 -21.94
C VAL A 554 3.04 15.50 -22.51
N PRO A 555 3.18 15.30 -23.84
CA PRO A 555 3.66 14.02 -24.39
C PRO A 555 5.12 13.67 -24.04
N SER A 556 5.89 14.62 -23.49
CA SER A 556 7.25 14.37 -22.98
C SER A 556 7.29 14.11 -21.47
N LEU A 557 6.17 14.30 -20.76
CA LEU A 557 6.01 13.83 -19.39
C LEU A 557 5.69 12.32 -19.44
N GLY A 558 6.60 11.51 -18.89
CA GLY A 558 6.32 10.09 -18.67
C GLY A 558 5.16 9.89 -17.69
N THR A 559 4.60 8.67 -17.65
CA THR A 559 3.47 8.31 -16.77
C THR A 559 3.80 7.13 -15.86
N GLU A 560 3.40 7.26 -14.59
CA GLU A 560 3.57 6.22 -13.55
C GLU A 560 2.36 6.19 -12.61
N PHE A 561 2.23 5.15 -11.78
CA PHE A 561 1.19 5.12 -10.75
C PHE A 561 1.55 6.05 -9.58
N ILE A 562 2.64 5.71 -8.88
CA ILE A 562 3.26 6.45 -7.79
C ILE A 562 4.78 6.32 -7.89
N PRO A 563 5.56 7.31 -7.45
CA PRO A 563 7.00 7.16 -7.28
C PRO A 563 7.34 6.04 -6.28
N THR A 564 8.44 5.33 -6.50
CA THR A 564 8.95 4.34 -5.55
C THR A 564 9.42 5.03 -4.26
N LEU A 565 8.85 4.63 -3.12
CA LEU A 565 9.26 5.18 -1.81
C LEU A 565 10.58 4.55 -1.39
N ASN A 566 11.50 5.33 -0.81
CA ASN A 566 12.68 4.78 -0.16
C ASN A 566 12.33 4.22 1.23
N GLU A 567 12.54 2.92 1.45
CA GLU A 567 12.29 2.23 2.73
C GLU A 567 13.51 2.18 3.68
N GLY A 568 14.66 2.73 3.27
CA GLY A 568 15.93 2.61 4.01
C GLY A 568 16.53 1.20 4.05
N SER A 569 15.91 0.24 3.36
CA SER A 569 16.36 -1.15 3.23
C SER A 569 16.09 -1.66 1.81
N VAL A 570 16.85 -2.66 1.37
CA VAL A 570 16.77 -3.19 0.00
C VAL A 570 16.54 -4.70 0.04
N ALA A 571 15.72 -5.19 -0.88
CA ALA A 571 15.41 -6.61 -1.06
C ALA A 571 15.89 -7.11 -2.44
N PRO A 572 17.16 -7.55 -2.56
CA PRO A 572 17.71 -8.10 -3.80
C PRO A 572 17.34 -9.59 -3.94
N GLN A 573 16.07 -9.88 -4.26
CA GLN A 573 15.59 -11.26 -4.44
C GLN A 573 16.53 -12.03 -5.37
N THR A 574 17.04 -13.18 -4.90
CA THR A 574 17.97 -14.01 -5.66
C THR A 574 17.23 -15.24 -6.19
N ILE A 575 17.34 -15.47 -7.51
CA ILE A 575 16.58 -16.48 -8.25
C ILE A 575 17.58 -17.43 -8.92
N ARG A 576 17.38 -18.73 -8.70
CA ARG A 576 18.22 -19.81 -9.24
C ARG A 576 17.38 -20.71 -10.14
N LEU A 577 18.05 -21.64 -10.83
CA LEU A 577 17.38 -22.72 -11.55
C LEU A 577 16.47 -23.52 -10.61
N PRO A 578 15.23 -23.89 -11.00
CA PRO A 578 14.29 -24.68 -10.19
C PRO A 578 14.91 -25.96 -9.63
N SER A 579 15.76 -26.63 -10.42
CA SER A 579 16.49 -27.85 -10.06
C SER A 579 17.53 -27.71 -8.94
N VAL A 580 17.82 -26.50 -8.45
CA VAL A 580 18.87 -26.30 -7.44
C VAL A 580 18.50 -26.98 -6.11
N SER A 581 19.44 -27.72 -5.54
CA SER A 581 19.27 -28.30 -4.20
C SER A 581 19.42 -27.21 -3.13
N LEU A 582 18.73 -27.36 -1.99
CA LEU A 582 18.83 -26.40 -0.89
C LEU A 582 20.29 -26.15 -0.42
N PRO A 583 21.18 -27.15 -0.29
CA PRO A 583 22.59 -26.92 0.03
C PRO A 583 23.33 -26.08 -1.01
N ALA A 584 23.12 -26.33 -2.31
CA ALA A 584 23.72 -25.53 -3.36
C ALA A 584 23.16 -24.09 -3.38
N SER A 585 21.86 -23.92 -3.07
CA SER A 585 21.22 -22.62 -2.94
C SER A 585 21.81 -21.80 -1.79
N ILE A 586 22.04 -22.42 -0.62
CA ILE A 586 22.71 -21.82 0.53
C ILE A 586 24.12 -21.34 0.17
N GLU A 587 24.92 -22.14 -0.53
CA GLU A 587 26.28 -21.74 -0.93
C GLU A 587 26.30 -20.62 -1.97
N ILE A 588 25.33 -20.58 -2.89
CA ILE A 588 25.14 -19.45 -3.80
C ILE A 588 24.70 -18.20 -3.01
N GLU A 589 23.77 -18.35 -2.06
CA GLU A 589 23.31 -17.24 -1.21
C GLU A 589 24.45 -16.63 -0.40
N LYS A 590 25.33 -17.46 0.18
CA LYS A 590 26.49 -16.98 0.93
C LYS A 590 27.39 -16.06 0.09
N ARG A 591 27.67 -16.45 -1.16
CA ARG A 591 28.47 -15.65 -2.10
C ARG A 591 27.77 -14.35 -2.50
N MET A 592 26.45 -14.38 -2.70
CA MET A 592 25.64 -13.19 -2.99
C MET A 592 25.66 -12.21 -1.82
N GLN A 593 25.49 -12.70 -0.58
CA GLN A 593 25.55 -11.86 0.62
C GLN A 593 26.95 -11.28 0.84
N GLN A 594 28.02 -12.08 0.69
CA GLN A 594 29.41 -11.60 0.77
C GLN A 594 29.67 -10.48 -0.25
N ALA A 595 29.19 -10.62 -1.48
CA ALA A 595 29.29 -9.59 -2.53
C ALA A 595 28.53 -8.29 -2.20
N ILE A 596 27.48 -8.35 -1.39
CA ILE A 596 26.75 -7.16 -0.88
C ILE A 596 27.44 -6.58 0.36
N MET A 597 27.97 -7.41 1.25
CA MET A 597 28.72 -7.01 2.45
C MET A 597 30.06 -6.30 2.14
N GLU A 598 30.56 -6.39 0.89
CA GLU A 598 31.69 -5.58 0.40
C GLU A 598 31.40 -4.06 0.41
N PHE A 599 30.13 -3.65 0.36
CA PHE A 599 29.76 -2.24 0.35
C PHE A 599 29.68 -1.66 1.76
N PRO A 600 30.41 -0.57 2.08
CA PRO A 600 30.43 0.02 3.41
C PRO A 600 29.08 0.63 3.85
N GLU A 601 28.16 0.86 2.92
CA GLU A 601 26.76 1.23 3.21
C GLU A 601 25.96 0.15 3.93
N VAL A 602 26.36 -1.13 3.79
CA VAL A 602 25.61 -2.25 4.34
C VAL A 602 25.98 -2.46 5.81
N GLU A 603 24.95 -2.62 6.65
CA GLU A 603 25.11 -2.96 8.06
C GLU A 603 25.09 -4.49 8.23
N MET A 604 24.10 -5.15 7.62
CA MET A 604 23.92 -6.61 7.67
C MET A 604 23.00 -7.09 6.54
N VAL A 605 23.09 -8.38 6.21
CA VAL A 605 22.19 -9.06 5.27
C VAL A 605 21.65 -10.33 5.90
N VAL A 606 20.33 -10.53 5.88
CA VAL A 606 19.67 -11.78 6.30
C VAL A 606 18.77 -12.25 5.18
N SER A 607 18.94 -13.49 4.74
CA SER A 607 18.13 -14.05 3.64
C SER A 607 17.37 -15.28 4.02
N LYS A 608 16.12 -15.32 3.56
CA LYS A 608 15.16 -16.40 3.73
C LYS A 608 15.13 -17.19 2.42
N ILE A 609 15.68 -18.40 2.40
CA ILE A 609 15.70 -19.28 1.22
C ILE A 609 14.52 -20.25 1.32
N GLY A 610 13.68 -20.33 0.28
CA GLY A 610 12.51 -21.22 0.27
C GLY A 610 11.41 -20.83 1.28
N ARG A 611 10.53 -21.79 1.61
CA ARG A 611 9.29 -21.56 2.38
C ARG A 611 9.40 -21.91 3.87
N THR A 612 8.50 -21.32 4.66
CA THR A 612 8.25 -21.71 6.05
C THR A 612 7.41 -23.00 6.12
N GLU A 613 7.43 -23.67 7.28
CA GLU A 613 6.59 -24.85 7.55
C GLU A 613 5.07 -24.57 7.50
N LEU A 614 4.63 -23.32 7.55
CA LEU A 614 3.22 -22.96 7.37
C LEU A 614 2.81 -22.91 5.89
N GLY A 615 3.76 -22.73 4.97
CA GLY A 615 3.50 -22.66 3.52
C GLY A 615 2.72 -21.41 3.06
N ASN A 616 2.49 -20.43 3.95
CA ASN A 616 1.79 -19.19 3.61
C ASN A 616 2.59 -18.24 2.71
N ASP A 617 3.92 -18.39 2.70
CA ASP A 617 4.81 -17.83 1.68
C ASP A 617 5.45 -19.03 0.94
N PRO A 618 4.98 -19.36 -0.27
CA PRO A 618 5.26 -20.64 -0.91
C PRO A 618 6.54 -20.58 -1.77
N GLN A 619 7.62 -19.95 -1.29
CA GLN A 619 8.90 -19.97 -2.02
C GLN A 619 9.51 -21.39 -2.04
N GLU A 620 10.28 -21.70 -3.08
CA GLU A 620 11.03 -22.97 -3.15
C GLU A 620 12.53 -22.69 -2.98
N PRO A 621 13.39 -23.70 -2.71
CA PRO A 621 14.81 -23.50 -2.49
C PRO A 621 15.57 -22.75 -3.60
N ASN A 622 15.00 -22.58 -4.80
CA ASN A 622 15.58 -21.78 -5.87
C ASN A 622 15.39 -20.26 -5.68
N GLU A 623 14.40 -19.81 -4.92
CA GLU A 623 14.14 -18.40 -4.63
C GLU A 623 14.57 -18.06 -3.19
N SER A 624 15.16 -16.88 -3.02
CA SER A 624 15.51 -16.35 -1.69
C SER A 624 15.25 -14.85 -1.57
N ASP A 625 14.78 -14.47 -0.38
CA ASP A 625 14.37 -13.12 0.00
C ASP A 625 15.35 -12.53 1.04
N PRO A 626 16.50 -11.97 0.59
CA PRO A 626 17.40 -11.18 1.42
C PRO A 626 16.79 -9.84 1.80
N VAL A 627 16.94 -9.48 3.07
CA VAL A 627 16.73 -8.13 3.60
C VAL A 627 18.11 -7.54 3.89
N VAL A 628 18.47 -6.51 3.14
CA VAL A 628 19.71 -5.74 3.32
C VAL A 628 19.40 -4.53 4.18
N ARG A 629 19.94 -4.50 5.41
CA ARG A 629 19.87 -3.33 6.27
C ARG A 629 21.00 -2.37 5.90
N LEU A 630 20.65 -1.13 5.59
CA LEU A 630 21.59 -0.09 5.19
C LEU A 630 21.82 0.90 6.33
N LYS A 631 23.01 1.46 6.38
CA LYS A 631 23.35 2.58 7.26
C LYS A 631 22.59 3.83 6.85
N PRO A 632 22.39 4.79 7.76
CA PRO A 632 21.84 6.11 7.44
C PRO A 632 22.54 6.79 6.25
N LEU A 633 21.75 7.48 5.42
CA LEU A 633 22.19 8.09 4.14
C LEU A 633 23.36 9.09 4.27
N ASP A 634 23.53 9.70 5.44
CA ASP A 634 24.63 10.61 5.77
C ASP A 634 25.99 9.90 5.95
N GLN A 635 25.98 8.57 6.13
CA GLN A 635 27.17 7.74 6.32
C GLN A 635 27.65 7.05 5.02
N TRP A 636 26.98 7.30 3.90
CA TRP A 636 27.30 6.66 2.62
C TRP A 636 28.54 7.27 1.98
N THR A 637 29.40 6.42 1.42
CA THR A 637 30.70 6.81 0.82
C THR A 637 30.79 6.44 -0.66
N THR A 638 30.17 5.33 -1.03
CA THR A 638 30.25 4.68 -2.34
C THR A 638 29.16 5.20 -3.27
N ALA A 639 27.99 5.59 -2.75
CA ALA A 639 26.87 6.15 -3.52
C ALA A 639 26.25 7.35 -2.78
N ARG A 640 25.55 8.22 -3.51
CA ARG A 640 24.86 9.40 -2.93
C ARG A 640 23.34 9.28 -2.89
N THR A 641 22.79 8.26 -3.56
CA THR A 641 21.34 8.04 -3.69
C THR A 641 21.03 6.56 -3.77
N MET A 642 19.83 6.15 -3.32
CA MET A 642 19.40 4.75 -3.38
C MET A 642 19.45 4.15 -4.80
N PRO A 643 19.01 4.83 -5.88
CA PRO A 643 19.13 4.30 -7.25
C PRO A 643 20.59 4.06 -7.69
N GLU A 644 21.52 4.91 -7.25
CA GLU A 644 22.95 4.72 -7.53
C GLU A 644 23.53 3.52 -6.79
N LEU A 645 23.16 3.32 -5.51
CA LEU A 645 23.59 2.16 -4.73
C LEU A 645 23.03 0.85 -5.33
N MET A 646 21.74 0.84 -5.66
CA MET A 646 21.10 -0.30 -6.32
C MET A 646 21.78 -0.63 -7.66
N GLN A 647 22.16 0.38 -8.45
CA GLN A 647 22.90 0.15 -9.70
C GLN A 647 24.28 -0.51 -9.44
N LYS A 648 25.00 -0.09 -8.40
CA LYS A 648 26.28 -0.71 -8.01
C LYS A 648 26.10 -2.14 -7.47
N PHE A 649 25.00 -2.41 -6.76
CA PHE A 649 24.61 -3.78 -6.41
C PHE A 649 24.37 -4.62 -7.67
N ARG A 650 23.61 -4.13 -8.68
CA ARG A 650 23.42 -4.88 -9.95
C ARG A 650 24.75 -5.23 -10.60
N GLU A 651 25.64 -4.25 -10.74
CA GLU A 651 26.96 -4.42 -11.36
C GLU A 651 27.82 -5.44 -10.61
N ARG A 652 27.84 -5.40 -9.28
CA ARG A 652 28.61 -6.33 -8.44
C ARG A 652 27.99 -7.73 -8.38
N LEU A 653 26.66 -7.86 -8.39
CA LEU A 653 25.96 -9.15 -8.34
C LEU A 653 26.03 -9.89 -9.67
N THR A 654 26.13 -9.18 -10.81
CA THR A 654 26.26 -9.81 -12.14
C THR A 654 27.52 -10.68 -12.28
N SER A 655 28.54 -10.49 -11.44
CA SER A 655 29.75 -11.34 -11.43
C SER A 655 29.60 -12.65 -10.64
N VAL A 656 28.51 -12.84 -9.88
CA VAL A 656 28.26 -14.08 -9.14
C VAL A 656 27.51 -15.06 -10.04
N SER A 657 28.16 -16.17 -10.39
CA SER A 657 27.56 -17.19 -11.25
C SER A 657 26.56 -18.09 -10.51
N GLY A 658 25.51 -18.51 -11.23
CA GLY A 658 24.51 -19.46 -10.75
C GLY A 658 23.19 -18.88 -10.24
N ALA A 659 23.01 -17.55 -10.28
CA ALA A 659 21.74 -16.89 -9.98
C ALA A 659 21.52 -15.64 -10.84
N THR A 660 20.25 -15.26 -10.99
CA THR A 660 19.83 -13.90 -11.38
C THR A 660 19.24 -13.18 -10.16
N PHE A 661 19.05 -11.88 -10.25
CA PHE A 661 18.53 -11.07 -9.16
C PHE A 661 17.42 -10.12 -9.61
N LEU A 662 16.53 -9.78 -8.69
CA LEU A 662 15.50 -8.76 -8.84
C LEU A 662 15.61 -7.81 -7.64
N ILE A 663 16.04 -6.56 -7.87
CA ILE A 663 16.21 -5.59 -6.79
C ILE A 663 14.91 -4.83 -6.56
N SER A 664 14.38 -4.94 -5.33
CA SER A 664 13.19 -4.24 -4.86
C SER A 664 13.40 -3.78 -3.39
N GLN A 665 12.33 -3.52 -2.65
CA GLN A 665 12.35 -3.15 -1.23
C GLN A 665 11.31 -3.98 -0.45
N PRO A 666 11.48 -4.23 0.86
CA PRO A 666 10.68 -5.23 1.58
C PRO A 666 9.15 -5.00 1.56
N ILE A 667 8.66 -3.78 1.79
CA ILE A 667 7.23 -3.46 1.75
C ILE A 667 6.73 -3.45 0.31
N GLN A 668 7.45 -2.81 -0.62
CA GLN A 668 7.12 -2.81 -2.04
C GLN A 668 6.91 -4.24 -2.55
N GLN A 669 7.87 -5.13 -2.32
CA GLN A 669 7.82 -6.53 -2.73
C GLN A 669 6.58 -7.26 -2.21
N ARG A 670 6.22 -7.06 -0.93
CA ARG A 670 5.05 -7.71 -0.30
C ARG A 670 3.71 -7.13 -0.75
N VAL A 671 3.66 -5.82 -0.98
CA VAL A 671 2.48 -5.12 -1.49
C VAL A 671 2.20 -5.55 -2.94
N ASP A 672 3.21 -5.54 -3.80
CA ASP A 672 3.09 -5.96 -5.20
C ASP A 672 2.68 -7.44 -5.30
N GLU A 673 3.29 -8.31 -4.48
CA GLU A 673 2.97 -9.75 -4.41
C GLU A 673 1.51 -10.01 -4.03
N LEU A 674 1.01 -9.40 -2.96
CA LEU A 674 -0.36 -9.64 -2.50
C LEU A 674 -1.42 -9.00 -3.40
N ILE A 675 -1.10 -7.89 -4.08
CA ILE A 675 -2.08 -7.19 -4.92
C ILE A 675 -2.10 -7.78 -6.34
N SER A 676 -0.94 -7.99 -6.96
CA SER A 676 -0.84 -8.40 -8.38
C SER A 676 -0.49 -9.87 -8.61
N GLY A 677 -0.03 -10.58 -7.57
CA GLY A 677 0.49 -11.95 -7.68
C GLY A 677 1.94 -12.05 -8.16
N VAL A 678 2.58 -10.92 -8.51
CA VAL A 678 3.98 -10.83 -8.95
C VAL A 678 4.77 -9.82 -8.12
N ARG A 679 6.10 -9.93 -8.12
CA ARG A 679 7.03 -9.07 -7.36
C ARG A 679 7.73 -8.01 -8.23
N THR A 680 7.15 -7.69 -9.39
CA THR A 680 7.73 -6.80 -10.41
C THR A 680 6.78 -5.65 -10.74
N GLU A 681 7.33 -4.49 -11.11
CA GLU A 681 6.55 -3.27 -11.40
C GLU A 681 5.53 -3.47 -12.53
N ALA A 682 5.92 -4.24 -13.56
CA ALA A 682 5.04 -4.68 -14.63
C ALA A 682 5.10 -6.21 -14.79
N THR A 683 4.02 -6.80 -15.29
CA THR A 683 4.04 -8.17 -15.81
C THR A 683 3.15 -8.30 -17.03
N VAL A 684 3.59 -9.14 -17.97
CA VAL A 684 2.73 -9.73 -19.00
C VAL A 684 2.20 -11.06 -18.43
N LYS A 685 0.89 -11.26 -18.43
CA LYS A 685 0.24 -12.54 -18.10
C LYS A 685 -0.22 -13.19 -19.40
N LEU A 686 0.37 -14.32 -19.76
CA LEU A 686 -0.05 -15.13 -20.92
C LEU A 686 -0.88 -16.31 -20.43
N PHE A 687 -2.15 -16.37 -20.84
CA PHE A 687 -3.11 -17.41 -20.47
C PHE A 687 -3.23 -18.47 -21.58
N GLY A 688 -3.48 -19.72 -21.18
CA GLY A 688 -3.72 -20.86 -22.07
C GLY A 688 -3.57 -22.21 -21.35
N ASP A 689 -4.10 -23.28 -21.94
CA ASP A 689 -4.22 -24.57 -21.24
C ASP A 689 -2.93 -25.42 -21.26
N ASP A 690 -2.12 -25.32 -22.32
CA ASP A 690 -0.91 -26.14 -22.50
C ASP A 690 0.36 -25.43 -22.00
N LEU A 691 1.04 -26.05 -21.04
CA LEU A 691 2.23 -25.50 -20.38
C LEU A 691 3.44 -25.39 -21.32
N GLU A 692 3.56 -26.25 -22.33
CA GLU A 692 4.68 -26.17 -23.28
C GLU A 692 4.51 -25.00 -24.25
N THR A 693 3.31 -24.82 -24.79
CA THR A 693 2.95 -23.66 -25.62
C THR A 693 3.11 -22.35 -24.84
N LEU A 694 2.66 -22.32 -23.58
CA LEU A 694 2.90 -21.18 -22.67
C LEU A 694 4.40 -20.88 -22.49
N ARG A 695 5.22 -21.89 -22.21
CA ARG A 695 6.69 -21.73 -22.05
C ARG A 695 7.32 -21.14 -23.30
N ASN A 696 7.02 -21.69 -24.48
CA ASN A 696 7.62 -21.27 -25.74
C ASN A 696 7.22 -19.83 -26.09
N LYS A 697 5.93 -19.47 -25.94
CA LYS A 697 5.44 -18.11 -26.23
C LYS A 697 5.87 -17.09 -25.17
N ALA A 698 6.03 -17.48 -23.91
CA ALA A 698 6.58 -16.60 -22.87
C ALA A 698 8.05 -16.23 -23.15
N GLN A 699 8.85 -17.18 -23.65
CA GLN A 699 10.23 -16.92 -24.05
C GLN A 699 10.31 -15.98 -25.27
N GLU A 700 9.46 -16.19 -26.28
CA GLU A 700 9.33 -15.30 -27.45
C GLU A 700 8.95 -13.86 -27.04
N ILE A 701 8.01 -13.72 -26.07
CA ILE A 701 7.66 -12.42 -25.48
C ILE A 701 8.84 -11.79 -24.72
N ALA A 702 9.61 -12.59 -23.96
CA ALA A 702 10.76 -12.10 -23.20
C ALA A 702 11.87 -11.56 -24.12
N GLU A 703 12.18 -12.25 -25.23
CA GLU A 703 13.14 -11.78 -26.23
C GLU A 703 12.69 -10.47 -26.91
N VAL A 704 11.39 -10.26 -27.10
CA VAL A 704 10.84 -8.99 -27.56
C VAL A 704 10.98 -7.89 -26.51
N LEU A 705 10.76 -8.20 -25.23
CA LEU A 705 10.90 -7.28 -24.10
C LEU A 705 12.36 -6.85 -23.85
N GLU A 706 13.34 -7.75 -24.01
CA GLU A 706 14.78 -7.42 -23.92
C GLU A 706 15.20 -6.34 -24.93
N ALA A 707 14.53 -6.27 -26.08
CA ALA A 707 14.75 -5.26 -27.12
C ALA A 707 14.01 -3.93 -26.86
N VAL A 708 13.30 -3.77 -25.73
CA VAL A 708 12.61 -2.53 -25.35
C VAL A 708 13.50 -1.68 -24.43
N ARG A 709 13.79 -0.45 -24.85
CA ARG A 709 14.63 0.47 -24.06
C ARG A 709 13.95 0.81 -22.74
N GLY A 710 14.61 0.49 -21.63
CA GLY A 710 14.16 0.81 -20.27
C GLY A 710 13.63 -0.40 -19.49
N VAL A 711 13.42 -1.55 -20.15
CA VAL A 711 13.15 -2.82 -19.49
C VAL A 711 14.43 -3.33 -18.82
N ARG A 712 14.31 -3.77 -17.56
CA ARG A 712 15.36 -4.42 -16.78
C ARG A 712 14.80 -5.56 -15.94
N ASP A 713 15.71 -6.39 -15.45
CA ASP A 713 15.43 -7.44 -14.46
C ASP A 713 14.25 -8.36 -14.88
N ILE A 714 14.23 -8.78 -16.17
CA ILE A 714 13.16 -9.62 -16.74
C ILE A 714 13.18 -11.00 -16.07
N LYS A 715 12.00 -11.43 -15.59
CA LYS A 715 11.75 -12.72 -14.96
C LYS A 715 10.61 -13.42 -15.70
N VAL A 716 10.97 -14.38 -16.57
CA VAL A 716 10.02 -15.38 -17.07
C VAL A 716 9.78 -16.41 -15.97
N GLU A 717 8.52 -16.66 -15.65
CA GLU A 717 8.15 -17.74 -14.74
C GLU A 717 8.50 -19.11 -15.35
N GLN A 718 9.43 -19.82 -14.71
CA GLN A 718 9.91 -21.11 -15.20
C GLN A 718 8.89 -22.21 -14.86
N LEU A 719 8.11 -22.59 -15.87
CA LEU A 719 7.13 -23.67 -15.76
C LEU A 719 7.82 -25.03 -15.56
N TYR A 720 8.85 -25.32 -16.34
CA TYR A 720 9.64 -26.57 -16.34
C TYR A 720 11.05 -26.37 -15.76
N GLY A 721 11.94 -27.36 -15.86
CA GLY A 721 13.30 -27.36 -15.31
C GLY A 721 13.44 -28.12 -13.99
N GLN A 722 12.37 -28.71 -13.45
CA GLN A 722 12.42 -29.52 -12.24
C GLN A 722 12.68 -31.00 -12.60
N PRO A 723 13.74 -31.65 -12.07
CA PRO A 723 13.95 -33.08 -12.26
C PRO A 723 12.97 -33.89 -11.41
N TYR A 724 12.37 -34.90 -12.03
CA TYR A 724 11.48 -35.90 -11.41
C TYR A 724 12.12 -37.28 -11.49
N LEU A 725 11.96 -38.07 -10.42
CA LEU A 725 12.18 -39.51 -10.47
C LEU A 725 10.82 -40.20 -10.55
N THR A 726 10.42 -40.58 -11.76
CA THR A 726 9.12 -41.21 -12.01
C THR A 726 9.25 -42.73 -11.87
N ILE A 727 8.39 -43.32 -11.04
CA ILE A 727 8.22 -44.77 -10.91
C ILE A 727 6.89 -45.11 -11.61
N ASP A 728 6.95 -45.44 -12.90
CA ASP A 728 5.78 -45.83 -13.68
C ASP A 728 5.47 -47.31 -13.44
N ILE A 729 4.32 -47.61 -12.83
CA ILE A 729 3.98 -48.95 -12.33
C ILE A 729 3.24 -49.73 -13.43
N ASP A 730 3.89 -50.76 -13.98
CA ASP A 730 3.30 -51.59 -15.02
C ASP A 730 2.28 -52.56 -14.40
N ARG A 731 1.00 -52.22 -14.60
CA ARG A 731 -0.15 -53.02 -14.15
C ARG A 731 -0.10 -54.48 -14.62
N SER A 732 0.53 -54.75 -15.76
CA SER A 732 0.69 -56.10 -16.33
C SER A 732 1.78 -56.90 -15.61
N LYS A 733 2.85 -56.23 -15.16
CA LYS A 733 3.94 -56.88 -14.39
C LYS A 733 3.49 -57.17 -12.96
N ILE A 734 2.95 -56.18 -12.23
CA ILE A 734 2.48 -56.39 -10.85
C ILE A 734 1.41 -57.48 -10.74
N ALA A 735 0.53 -57.60 -11.75
CA ALA A 735 -0.51 -58.62 -11.78
C ALA A 735 0.05 -60.06 -11.87
N ARG A 736 1.19 -60.27 -12.54
CA ARG A 736 1.86 -61.59 -12.59
C ARG A 736 2.38 -62.04 -11.22
N HIS A 737 2.65 -61.09 -10.34
CA HIS A 737 3.12 -61.32 -8.97
C HIS A 737 2.01 -61.18 -7.92
N GLY A 738 0.76 -60.90 -8.33
CA GLY A 738 -0.35 -60.68 -7.40
C GLY A 738 -0.18 -59.45 -6.49
N ILE A 739 0.66 -58.49 -6.91
CA ILE A 739 0.95 -57.24 -6.21
C ILE A 739 -0.03 -56.15 -6.68
N ASN A 740 -0.54 -55.34 -5.77
CA ASN A 740 -1.39 -54.20 -6.07
C ASN A 740 -0.56 -52.91 -6.18
N VAL A 741 -1.09 -51.93 -6.91
CA VAL A 741 -0.52 -50.57 -6.96
C VAL A 741 -0.42 -49.96 -5.55
N ALA A 742 -1.35 -50.30 -4.65
CA ALA A 742 -1.33 -49.87 -3.26
C ALA A 742 -0.08 -50.36 -2.50
N ASP A 743 0.31 -51.62 -2.70
CA ASP A 743 1.46 -52.25 -2.03
C ASP A 743 2.78 -51.60 -2.49
N VAL A 744 2.89 -51.30 -3.79
CA VAL A 744 4.03 -50.55 -4.35
C VAL A 744 4.07 -49.11 -3.84
N ARG A 745 2.91 -48.43 -3.80
CA ARG A 745 2.79 -47.05 -3.29
C ARG A 745 3.18 -46.93 -1.82
N GLU A 746 2.76 -47.88 -0.98
CA GLU A 746 3.10 -47.94 0.45
C GLU A 746 4.61 -48.10 0.68
N ILE A 747 5.29 -48.90 -0.14
CA ILE A 747 6.76 -48.99 -0.13
C ILE A 747 7.39 -47.66 -0.57
N ILE A 748 6.88 -46.99 -1.60
CA ILE A 748 7.41 -45.68 -2.03
C ILE A 748 7.25 -44.62 -0.93
N SER A 749 6.06 -44.50 -0.34
CA SER A 749 5.78 -43.49 0.70
C SER A 749 6.59 -43.77 1.98
N THR A 750 6.55 -45.01 2.49
CA THR A 750 7.24 -45.36 3.73
C THR A 750 8.76 -45.45 3.55
N ALA A 751 9.25 -46.18 2.54
CA ALA A 751 10.69 -46.44 2.42
C ALA A 751 11.50 -45.22 1.97
N ILE A 752 10.97 -44.44 1.01
CA ILE A 752 11.69 -43.32 0.38
C ILE A 752 11.32 -41.99 1.04
N GLY A 753 10.02 -41.68 1.15
CA GLY A 753 9.52 -40.44 1.76
C GLY A 753 9.70 -40.41 3.28
N GLY A 754 9.26 -41.49 3.94
CA GLY A 754 9.22 -41.65 5.38
C GLY A 754 7.89 -41.20 5.96
N ASP A 755 6.92 -42.12 5.99
CA ASP A 755 5.59 -41.88 6.55
C ASP A 755 5.64 -41.74 8.08
N VAL A 756 4.77 -40.87 8.60
CA VAL A 756 4.63 -40.62 10.05
C VAL A 756 3.84 -41.76 10.68
N ALA A 757 4.52 -42.60 11.47
CA ALA A 757 3.88 -43.70 12.20
C ALA A 757 3.17 -43.20 13.47
N THR A 758 3.76 -42.24 14.19
CA THR A 758 3.18 -41.67 15.42
C THR A 758 3.86 -40.35 15.81
N ARG A 759 3.50 -39.78 16.97
CA ARG A 759 4.10 -38.55 17.53
C ARG A 759 4.63 -38.77 18.95
N VAL A 760 5.90 -38.45 19.18
CA VAL A 760 6.54 -38.48 20.51
C VAL A 760 6.25 -37.18 21.25
N TYR A 761 5.98 -37.25 22.55
CA TYR A 761 5.62 -36.11 23.40
C TYR A 761 6.69 -35.84 24.46
N GLU A 762 7.34 -34.68 24.36
CA GLU A 762 8.33 -34.18 25.33
C GLU A 762 7.69 -33.06 26.16
N GLY A 763 6.97 -33.45 27.21
CA GLY A 763 6.18 -32.53 28.03
C GLY A 763 5.01 -31.95 27.23
N GLN A 764 5.15 -30.72 26.75
CA GLN A 764 4.19 -30.05 25.86
C GLN A 764 4.62 -30.08 24.39
N GLN A 765 5.89 -30.40 24.11
CA GLN A 765 6.43 -30.47 22.76
C GLN A 765 6.01 -31.76 22.09
N ARG A 766 5.78 -31.75 20.77
CA ARG A 766 5.46 -32.93 19.98
C ARG A 766 6.34 -33.00 18.73
N PHE A 767 6.86 -34.19 18.44
CA PHE A 767 7.71 -34.44 17.29
C PHE A 767 7.21 -35.66 16.53
N ASP A 768 7.18 -35.58 15.21
CA ASP A 768 6.79 -36.72 14.38
C ASP A 768 7.85 -37.83 14.47
N LEU A 769 7.39 -39.08 14.51
CA LEU A 769 8.20 -40.27 14.44
C LEU A 769 7.91 -40.98 13.12
N VAL A 770 8.90 -41.00 12.24
CA VAL A 770 8.81 -41.58 10.90
C VAL A 770 9.58 -42.89 10.79
N VAL A 771 9.09 -43.79 9.93
CA VAL A 771 9.77 -45.04 9.58
C VAL A 771 10.20 -44.94 8.12
N ARG A 772 11.49 -45.16 7.83
CA ARG A 772 12.05 -45.04 6.47
C ARG A 772 13.33 -45.86 6.28
N PHE A 773 13.81 -46.00 5.05
CA PHE A 773 15.12 -46.62 4.81
C PHE A 773 16.30 -45.65 5.06
N PRO A 774 17.47 -46.17 5.47
CA PRO A 774 18.74 -45.46 5.47
C PRO A 774 19.04 -44.81 4.11
N LYS A 775 19.80 -43.71 4.12
CA LYS A 775 20.08 -42.91 2.92
C LYS A 775 20.67 -43.73 1.77
N ALA A 776 21.55 -44.69 2.07
CA ALA A 776 22.25 -45.54 1.09
C ALA A 776 21.36 -46.51 0.28
N TYR A 777 20.06 -46.61 0.60
CA TYR A 777 19.08 -47.39 -0.16
C TYR A 777 18.17 -46.52 -1.03
N ARG A 778 18.35 -45.20 -1.01
CA ARG A 778 17.45 -44.21 -1.64
C ARG A 778 18.18 -42.93 -2.09
N ASP A 779 19.46 -43.03 -2.39
CA ASP A 779 20.31 -41.93 -2.83
C ASP A 779 20.53 -41.88 -4.35
N SER A 780 20.28 -43.00 -5.06
CA SER A 780 20.37 -43.07 -6.53
C SER A 780 19.16 -43.75 -7.18
N VAL A 781 19.05 -43.59 -8.50
CA VAL A 781 18.01 -44.25 -9.31
C VAL A 781 18.17 -45.77 -9.25
N GLU A 782 19.42 -46.26 -9.26
CA GLU A 782 19.78 -47.66 -9.20
C GLU A 782 19.43 -48.26 -7.82
N THR A 783 19.71 -47.56 -6.72
CA THR A 783 19.34 -48.04 -5.37
C THR A 783 17.83 -48.11 -5.22
N ILE A 784 17.11 -47.08 -5.69
CA ILE A 784 15.63 -47.04 -5.66
C ILE A 784 15.03 -48.14 -6.53
N SER A 785 15.55 -48.36 -7.73
CA SER A 785 15.11 -49.44 -8.64
C SER A 785 15.26 -50.85 -8.04
N ASN A 786 16.22 -51.01 -7.12
CA ASN A 786 16.49 -52.26 -6.42
C ASN A 786 15.75 -52.41 -5.08
N ILE A 787 14.95 -51.42 -4.65
CA ILE A 787 14.01 -51.57 -3.53
C ILE A 787 13.03 -52.71 -3.88
N LYS A 788 12.74 -53.57 -2.90
CA LYS A 788 11.95 -54.79 -3.11
C LYS A 788 10.59 -54.71 -2.46
N VAL A 789 9.57 -55.14 -3.18
CA VAL A 789 8.19 -55.31 -2.71
C VAL A 789 7.96 -56.81 -2.47
N SER A 790 7.29 -57.17 -1.39
CA SER A 790 6.89 -58.56 -1.14
C SER A 790 5.60 -58.87 -1.89
N ASP A 791 5.54 -60.02 -2.54
CA ASP A 791 4.26 -60.62 -2.94
C ASP A 791 3.59 -61.35 -1.77
N ARG A 792 2.40 -61.92 -2.04
CA ARG A 792 1.62 -62.72 -1.06
C ARG A 792 2.25 -64.06 -0.69
N ALA A 793 3.22 -64.56 -1.45
CA ALA A 793 3.96 -65.78 -1.18
C ALA A 793 5.28 -65.52 -0.43
N GLY A 794 5.64 -64.25 -0.19
CA GLY A 794 6.88 -63.83 0.46
C GLY A 794 8.07 -63.65 -0.50
N ALA A 795 7.85 -63.68 -1.82
CA ALA A 795 8.90 -63.39 -2.79
C ALA A 795 9.18 -61.88 -2.86
N LEU A 796 10.46 -61.50 -2.83
CA LEU A 796 10.92 -60.11 -2.82
C LEU A 796 11.33 -59.67 -4.23
N ILE A 797 10.47 -58.90 -4.89
CA ILE A 797 10.63 -58.48 -6.29
C ILE A 797 11.07 -57.01 -6.36
N PRO A 798 12.17 -56.67 -7.08
CA PRO A 798 12.63 -55.29 -7.28
C PRO A 798 11.59 -54.39 -7.98
N LEU A 799 11.60 -53.09 -7.68
CA LEU A 799 10.75 -52.11 -8.39
C LEU A 799 11.01 -52.10 -9.90
N ALA A 800 12.24 -52.34 -10.36
CA ALA A 800 12.58 -52.49 -11.78
C ALA A 800 11.81 -53.62 -12.50
N ASP A 801 11.45 -54.69 -11.79
CA ASP A 801 10.68 -55.80 -12.34
C ASP A 801 9.16 -55.54 -12.29
N LEU A 802 8.73 -54.51 -11.55
CA LEU A 802 7.32 -54.12 -11.37
C LEU A 802 6.91 -52.90 -12.20
N GLY A 803 7.87 -52.14 -12.73
CA GLY A 803 7.61 -50.89 -13.43
C GLY A 803 8.81 -50.40 -14.23
N THR A 804 8.86 -49.09 -14.49
CA THR A 804 10.00 -48.37 -15.07
C THR A 804 10.35 -47.22 -14.13
N VAL A 805 11.59 -47.18 -13.66
CA VAL A 805 12.11 -46.09 -12.82
C VAL A 805 13.01 -45.22 -13.69
N GLN A 806 12.64 -43.96 -13.91
CA GLN A 806 13.38 -43.08 -14.82
C GLN A 806 13.41 -41.63 -14.34
N LEU A 807 14.53 -40.96 -14.63
CA LEU A 807 14.64 -39.51 -14.50
C LEU A 807 13.92 -38.84 -15.67
N GLY A 808 13.06 -37.89 -15.36
CA GLY A 808 12.38 -37.03 -16.32
C GLY A 808 12.41 -35.57 -15.88
N GLU A 809 11.89 -34.70 -16.73
CA GLU A 809 11.65 -33.29 -16.40
C GLU A 809 10.14 -33.05 -16.33
N GLY A 810 9.70 -32.22 -15.40
CA GLY A 810 8.30 -31.88 -15.21
C GLY A 810 8.12 -30.47 -14.68
N PRO A 811 6.87 -30.01 -14.52
CA PRO A 811 6.63 -28.66 -14.07
C PRO A 811 7.06 -28.47 -12.62
N GLY A 812 7.75 -27.37 -12.30
CA GLY A 812 8.10 -27.00 -10.92
C GLY A 812 6.99 -26.22 -10.21
N ARG A 813 6.17 -25.51 -11.00
CA ARG A 813 5.14 -24.57 -10.55
C ARG A 813 4.01 -24.54 -11.59
N ILE A 814 2.76 -24.38 -11.12
CA ILE A 814 1.61 -24.07 -11.97
C ILE A 814 0.85 -22.89 -11.34
N SER A 815 0.75 -21.78 -12.09
CA SER A 815 -0.02 -20.60 -11.70
C SER A 815 -1.37 -20.58 -12.43
N ARG A 816 -2.43 -20.22 -11.71
CA ARG A 816 -3.78 -20.11 -12.26
C ARG A 816 -4.49 -18.86 -11.76
N GLU A 817 -5.38 -18.32 -12.57
CA GLU A 817 -6.22 -17.17 -12.26
C GLU A 817 -7.58 -17.37 -12.93
N GLN A 818 -8.66 -17.21 -12.17
CA GLN A 818 -10.04 -17.42 -12.63
C GLN A 818 -10.24 -18.77 -13.37
N LEU A 819 -9.78 -19.88 -12.77
CA LEU A 819 -9.80 -21.25 -13.30
C LEU A 819 -8.95 -21.49 -14.57
N GLN A 820 -8.20 -20.50 -15.08
CA GLN A 820 -7.32 -20.64 -16.24
C GLN A 820 -5.85 -20.68 -15.82
N ARG A 821 -5.04 -21.52 -16.48
CA ARG A 821 -3.58 -21.51 -16.33
C ARG A 821 -3.00 -20.25 -17.00
N TYR A 822 -1.94 -19.71 -16.41
CA TYR A 822 -1.16 -18.63 -17.01
C TYR A 822 0.32 -18.73 -16.64
N VAL A 823 1.16 -18.02 -17.39
CA VAL A 823 2.57 -17.79 -17.10
C VAL A 823 2.83 -16.29 -17.00
N SER A 824 3.59 -15.88 -15.99
CA SER A 824 3.99 -14.48 -15.81
C SER A 824 5.35 -14.19 -16.44
N ILE A 825 5.45 -13.04 -17.12
CA ILE A 825 6.70 -12.46 -17.61
C ILE A 825 6.81 -11.08 -16.95
N GLY A 826 7.44 -11.04 -15.78
CA GLY A 826 7.64 -9.84 -14.98
C GLY A 826 8.88 -9.06 -15.40
N PHE A 827 8.89 -7.74 -15.22
CA PHE A 827 10.08 -6.91 -15.37
C PHE A 827 9.95 -5.59 -14.59
N ASN A 828 11.09 -4.95 -14.33
CA ASN A 828 11.17 -3.62 -13.72
C ASN A 828 11.58 -2.56 -14.74
N THR A 829 11.27 -1.30 -14.46
CA THR A 829 11.62 -0.15 -15.30
C THR A 829 12.88 0.54 -14.79
N LEU A 830 13.71 1.07 -15.69
CA LEU A 830 14.90 1.84 -15.32
C LEU A 830 15.13 3.03 -16.25
N GLY A 831 15.06 4.24 -15.70
CA GLY A 831 15.33 5.49 -16.43
C GLY A 831 14.31 5.83 -17.51
N ARG A 832 13.12 5.23 -17.45
CA ARG A 832 11.97 5.45 -18.33
C ARG A 832 10.69 5.18 -17.55
N ASP A 833 9.59 5.82 -17.95
CA ASP A 833 8.27 5.66 -17.37
C ASP A 833 7.58 4.36 -17.80
N ILE A 834 6.75 3.80 -16.92
CA ILE A 834 6.06 2.52 -17.15
C ILE A 834 5.03 2.60 -18.28
N GLY A 835 4.29 3.71 -18.40
CA GLY A 835 3.24 3.85 -19.42
C GLY A 835 3.76 3.86 -20.86
N SER A 836 4.73 4.73 -21.15
CA SER A 836 5.31 4.83 -22.50
C SER A 836 6.18 3.63 -22.86
N LEU A 837 6.68 2.90 -21.88
CA LEU A 837 7.40 1.64 -22.06
C LEU A 837 6.43 0.50 -22.41
N VAL A 838 5.36 0.31 -21.62
CA VAL A 838 4.36 -0.73 -21.86
C VAL A 838 3.63 -0.52 -23.19
N ALA A 839 3.35 0.73 -23.59
CA ALA A 839 2.77 1.02 -24.90
C ALA A 839 3.69 0.58 -26.07
N GLU A 840 5.00 0.82 -25.98
CA GLU A 840 5.97 0.33 -26.99
C GLU A 840 6.08 -1.20 -26.97
N ALA A 841 6.08 -1.81 -25.78
CA ALA A 841 6.17 -3.25 -25.59
C ALA A 841 4.93 -3.97 -26.15
N GLN A 842 3.73 -3.48 -25.87
CA GLN A 842 2.47 -3.99 -26.41
C GLN A 842 2.48 -3.97 -27.95
N GLN A 843 2.83 -2.83 -28.56
CA GLN A 843 2.93 -2.74 -30.01
C GLN A 843 3.92 -3.78 -30.58
N LYS A 844 5.11 -3.91 -29.99
CA LYS A 844 6.13 -4.87 -30.45
C LYS A 844 5.72 -6.33 -30.26
N ILE A 845 4.97 -6.65 -29.21
CA ILE A 845 4.44 -7.99 -28.96
C ILE A 845 3.35 -8.31 -30.00
N ASP A 846 2.38 -7.41 -30.21
CA ASP A 846 1.31 -7.58 -31.21
C ASP A 846 1.84 -7.71 -32.65
N GLU A 847 2.94 -7.01 -32.98
CA GLU A 847 3.59 -7.09 -34.30
C GLU A 847 4.40 -8.38 -34.53
N ARG A 848 4.95 -8.99 -33.47
CA ARG A 848 5.95 -10.08 -33.59
C ARG A 848 5.47 -11.44 -33.12
N VAL A 849 4.61 -11.48 -32.10
CA VAL A 849 4.22 -12.72 -31.42
C VAL A 849 2.83 -13.15 -31.87
N THR A 850 2.77 -14.22 -32.66
CA THR A 850 1.49 -14.83 -33.05
C THR A 850 0.98 -15.77 -31.96
N LEU A 851 -0.24 -15.56 -31.47
CA LEU A 851 -0.86 -16.37 -30.42
C LEU A 851 -1.81 -17.44 -31.00
N PRO A 852 -1.81 -18.69 -30.51
CA PRO A 852 -2.79 -19.70 -30.91
C PRO A 852 -4.21 -19.41 -30.41
N THR A 853 -5.21 -20.03 -31.03
CA THR A 853 -6.62 -19.92 -30.61
C THR A 853 -6.80 -20.33 -29.14
N GLY A 854 -7.48 -19.49 -28.35
CA GLY A 854 -7.71 -19.72 -26.91
C GLY A 854 -6.66 -19.08 -25.99
N TYR A 855 -5.53 -18.61 -26.54
CA TYR A 855 -4.52 -17.89 -25.77
C TYR A 855 -4.84 -16.40 -25.73
N ARG A 856 -4.55 -15.75 -24.59
CA ARG A 856 -4.69 -14.30 -24.44
C ARG A 856 -3.53 -13.74 -23.62
N VAL A 857 -3.11 -12.53 -23.97
CA VAL A 857 -2.16 -11.73 -23.20
C VAL A 857 -2.92 -10.63 -22.47
N THR A 858 -2.58 -10.40 -21.20
CA THR A 858 -3.01 -9.23 -20.44
C THR A 858 -1.82 -8.64 -19.68
N TRP A 859 -1.96 -7.39 -19.22
CA TRP A 859 -0.95 -6.71 -18.41
C TRP A 859 -1.39 -6.66 -16.95
N GLY A 860 -0.43 -6.76 -16.04
CA GLY A 860 -0.62 -6.69 -14.60
C GLY A 860 0.50 -5.90 -13.90
N GLY A 861 0.48 -5.90 -12.58
CA GLY A 861 1.43 -5.15 -11.74
C GLY A 861 0.98 -3.71 -11.52
N SER A 862 1.92 -2.81 -11.21
CA SER A 862 1.63 -1.38 -11.01
C SER A 862 1.09 -0.69 -12.27
N PHE A 863 1.37 -1.22 -13.48
CA PHE A 863 0.78 -0.70 -14.73
C PHE A 863 -0.74 -0.78 -14.76
N GLU A 864 -1.33 -1.90 -14.32
CA GLU A 864 -2.79 -2.08 -14.30
C GLU A 864 -3.46 -1.09 -13.33
N ASN A 865 -2.84 -0.89 -12.16
CA ASN A 865 -3.27 0.10 -11.17
C ASN A 865 -3.15 1.54 -11.73
N MET A 866 -2.09 1.83 -12.48
CA MET A 866 -1.93 3.10 -13.20
C MET A 866 -3.04 3.31 -14.24
N GLU A 867 -3.30 2.34 -15.10
CA GLU A 867 -4.31 2.45 -16.16
C GLU A 867 -5.71 2.69 -15.56
N ARG A 868 -6.07 1.90 -14.55
CA ARG A 868 -7.32 1.99 -13.79
C ARG A 868 -7.50 3.37 -13.16
N ALA A 869 -6.49 3.85 -12.42
CA ALA A 869 -6.52 5.16 -11.78
C ALA A 869 -6.57 6.31 -12.81
N MET A 870 -5.79 6.25 -13.89
CA MET A 870 -5.77 7.27 -14.95
C MET A 870 -7.05 7.27 -15.79
N ALA A 871 -7.69 6.12 -16.00
CA ALA A 871 -9.03 6.03 -16.58
C ALA A 871 -10.08 6.71 -15.69
N LYS A 872 -10.01 6.50 -14.37
CA LYS A 872 -10.93 7.15 -13.43
C LYS A 872 -10.67 8.66 -13.31
N LEU A 873 -9.41 9.10 -13.30
CA LEU A 873 -9.03 10.52 -13.27
C LEU A 873 -9.50 11.28 -14.53
N ARG A 874 -9.44 10.65 -15.72
CA ARG A 874 -10.02 11.17 -16.96
C ARG A 874 -11.52 11.49 -16.86
N VAL A 875 -12.26 10.84 -15.95
CA VAL A 875 -13.68 11.11 -15.66
C VAL A 875 -13.85 12.09 -14.49
N ILE A 876 -13.05 11.95 -13.43
CA ILE A 876 -13.10 12.80 -12.22
C ILE A 876 -12.77 14.27 -12.53
N VAL A 877 -11.74 14.54 -13.34
CA VAL A 877 -11.30 15.93 -13.60
C VAL A 877 -12.39 16.76 -14.31
N PRO A 878 -13.02 16.29 -15.41
CA PRO A 878 -14.17 16.99 -16.00
C PRO A 878 -15.34 17.21 -15.05
N ILE A 879 -15.72 16.18 -14.26
CA ILE A 879 -16.79 16.31 -13.25
C ILE A 879 -16.46 17.41 -12.25
N THR A 880 -15.20 17.49 -11.80
CA THR A 880 -14.72 18.51 -10.86
C THR A 880 -14.86 19.92 -11.46
N ILE A 881 -14.48 20.12 -12.73
CA ILE A 881 -14.60 21.41 -13.42
C ILE A 881 -16.08 21.82 -13.58
N VAL A 882 -16.97 20.88 -13.94
CA VAL A 882 -18.42 21.11 -14.03
C VAL A 882 -19.01 21.47 -12.66
N LEU A 883 -18.56 20.81 -11.60
CA LEU A 883 -19.03 21.04 -10.23
C LEU A 883 -18.56 22.40 -9.68
N ILE A 884 -17.32 22.80 -9.99
CA ILE A 884 -16.81 24.17 -9.80
C ILE A 884 -17.71 25.17 -10.54
N PHE A 885 -18.09 24.90 -11.80
CA PHE A 885 -18.92 25.81 -12.60
C PHE A 885 -20.28 26.06 -11.96
N PHE A 886 -20.95 25.01 -11.47
CA PHE A 886 -22.24 25.14 -10.80
C PHE A 886 -22.14 25.94 -9.50
N LEU A 887 -21.09 25.76 -8.69
CA LEU A 887 -20.88 26.58 -7.49
C LEU A 887 -20.55 28.04 -7.83
N LEU A 888 -19.73 28.31 -8.85
CA LEU A 888 -19.44 29.66 -9.31
C LEU A 888 -20.71 30.35 -9.84
N TYR A 889 -21.51 29.65 -10.63
CA TYR A 889 -22.79 30.14 -11.11
C TYR A 889 -23.73 30.45 -9.94
N SER A 890 -23.83 29.57 -8.94
CA SER A 890 -24.61 29.81 -7.72
C SER A 890 -24.07 30.94 -6.83
N THR A 891 -22.78 31.28 -6.94
CA THR A 891 -22.15 32.34 -6.14
C THR A 891 -22.38 33.72 -6.75
N PHE A 892 -22.26 33.83 -8.08
CA PHE A 892 -22.39 35.10 -8.81
C PHE A 892 -23.75 35.32 -9.49
N ASN A 893 -24.62 34.31 -9.54
CA ASN A 893 -25.86 34.28 -10.33
C ASN A 893 -25.67 34.69 -11.80
N SER A 894 -24.44 34.51 -12.33
CA SER A 894 -24.02 35.01 -13.64
C SER A 894 -23.17 33.98 -14.35
N LEU A 895 -23.71 33.42 -15.44
CA LEU A 895 -22.99 32.51 -16.34
C LEU A 895 -21.68 33.13 -16.85
N ARG A 896 -21.70 34.44 -17.11
CA ARG A 896 -20.55 35.21 -17.63
C ARG A 896 -19.37 35.21 -16.66
N GLN A 897 -19.65 35.49 -15.39
CA GLN A 897 -18.61 35.58 -14.36
C GLN A 897 -18.12 34.19 -13.94
N ALA A 898 -18.99 33.19 -13.93
CA ALA A 898 -18.61 31.78 -13.74
C ALA A 898 -17.68 31.30 -14.86
N THR A 899 -18.02 31.53 -16.14
CA THR A 899 -17.15 31.18 -17.29
C THR A 899 -15.83 31.94 -17.25
N LEU A 900 -15.82 33.22 -16.88
CA LEU A 900 -14.60 34.03 -16.77
C LEU A 900 -13.62 33.47 -15.74
N ILE A 901 -14.11 33.01 -14.59
CA ILE A 901 -13.26 32.39 -13.55
C ILE A 901 -12.78 31.00 -14.02
N ILE A 902 -13.62 30.21 -14.70
CA ILE A 902 -13.20 28.91 -15.25
C ILE A 902 -12.16 29.02 -16.36
N LEU A 903 -12.25 30.06 -17.21
CA LEU A 903 -11.27 30.30 -18.27
C LEU A 903 -9.85 30.56 -17.73
N ASN A 904 -9.71 30.81 -16.42
CA ASN A 904 -8.43 30.97 -15.74
C ASN A 904 -7.77 29.64 -15.30
N LEU A 905 -8.51 28.53 -15.20
CA LEU A 905 -7.97 27.22 -14.77
C LEU A 905 -6.87 26.68 -15.72
N PRO A 906 -7.00 26.75 -17.06
CA PRO A 906 -5.94 26.33 -17.97
C PRO A 906 -4.61 27.07 -17.75
N PHE A 907 -4.64 28.32 -17.31
CA PHE A 907 -3.44 29.11 -17.01
C PHE A 907 -2.71 28.64 -15.74
N ALA A 908 -3.41 27.95 -14.84
CA ALA A 908 -2.78 27.28 -13.70
C ALA A 908 -2.02 26.01 -14.14
N LEU A 909 -2.52 25.27 -15.14
CA LEU A 909 -1.85 24.05 -15.65
C LEU A 909 -0.44 24.33 -16.18
N ILE A 910 -0.22 25.49 -16.80
CA ILE A 910 1.06 25.89 -17.41
C ILE A 910 2.22 25.69 -16.44
N GLY A 911 2.14 26.28 -15.25
CA GLY A 911 3.21 26.23 -14.27
C GLY A 911 3.41 24.84 -13.67
N GLY A 912 2.34 24.07 -13.48
CA GLY A 912 2.44 22.69 -12.97
C GLY A 912 3.10 21.74 -13.97
N ILE A 913 2.75 21.83 -15.27
CA ILE A 913 3.36 21.04 -16.34
C ILE A 913 4.84 21.40 -16.51
N VAL A 914 5.17 22.69 -16.56
CA VAL A 914 6.55 23.16 -16.69
C VAL A 914 7.39 22.79 -15.47
N ALA A 915 6.81 22.83 -14.26
CA ALA A 915 7.51 22.42 -13.04
C ALA A 915 7.86 20.93 -13.06
N LEU A 916 6.92 20.03 -13.37
CA LEU A 916 7.19 18.59 -13.53
C LEU A 916 8.30 18.32 -14.55
N TRP A 917 8.24 18.99 -15.71
CA TRP A 917 9.23 18.85 -16.77
C TRP A 917 10.63 19.32 -16.33
N LEU A 918 10.73 20.46 -15.63
CA LEU A 918 12.00 20.97 -15.08
C LEU A 918 12.59 20.06 -13.99
N THR A 919 11.74 19.47 -13.14
CA THR A 919 12.19 18.56 -12.06
C THR A 919 12.39 17.12 -12.55
N LYS A 920 11.98 16.80 -13.79
CA LYS A 920 11.98 15.45 -14.40
C LYS A 920 11.11 14.44 -13.65
N GLU A 921 10.03 14.91 -13.05
CA GLU A 921 9.04 14.06 -12.38
C GLU A 921 7.97 13.61 -13.39
N TYR A 922 7.42 12.40 -13.20
CA TYR A 922 6.39 11.85 -14.08
C TYR A 922 4.98 12.34 -13.72
N LEU A 923 4.06 12.26 -14.69
CA LEU A 923 2.64 12.46 -14.48
C LEU A 923 2.05 11.26 -13.75
N SER A 924 2.06 11.34 -12.42
CA SER A 924 1.58 10.32 -11.49
C SER A 924 0.20 10.64 -10.90
N VAL A 925 -0.38 9.70 -10.13
CA VAL A 925 -1.64 9.96 -9.40
C VAL A 925 -1.48 11.10 -8.37
N PRO A 926 -0.39 11.18 -7.56
CA PRO A 926 -0.12 12.35 -6.72
C PRO A 926 -0.02 13.67 -7.50
N ALA A 927 0.65 13.68 -8.65
CA ALA A 927 0.76 14.88 -9.49
C ALA A 927 -0.62 15.34 -10.02
N SER A 928 -1.47 14.39 -10.41
CA SER A 928 -2.85 14.66 -10.86
C SER A 928 -3.74 15.22 -9.74
N ILE A 929 -3.59 14.73 -8.51
CA ILE A 929 -4.23 15.30 -7.32
C ILE A 929 -3.70 16.72 -7.04
N GLY A 930 -2.41 16.98 -7.32
CA GLY A 930 -1.83 18.31 -7.29
C GLY A 930 -2.53 19.29 -8.25
N PHE A 931 -2.82 18.88 -9.48
CA PHE A 931 -3.59 19.70 -10.43
C PHE A 931 -5.04 19.94 -9.97
N ILE A 932 -5.68 18.92 -9.40
CA ILE A 932 -7.03 19.04 -8.81
C ILE A 932 -7.03 20.08 -7.68
N ASN A 933 -6.11 19.96 -6.71
CA ASN A 933 -5.93 20.92 -5.62
C ASN A 933 -5.71 22.35 -6.15
N LEU A 934 -4.82 22.50 -7.13
CA LEU A 934 -4.50 23.76 -7.78
C LEU A 934 -5.73 24.45 -8.39
N PHE A 935 -6.67 23.70 -8.99
CA PHE A 935 -7.91 24.28 -9.49
C PHE A 935 -8.75 24.93 -8.37
N GLY A 936 -8.84 24.29 -7.21
CA GLY A 936 -9.53 24.85 -6.04
C GLY A 936 -8.95 26.19 -5.60
N VAL A 937 -7.63 26.28 -5.44
CA VAL A 937 -6.96 27.52 -5.01
C VAL A 937 -6.97 28.60 -6.08
N ALA A 938 -6.80 28.24 -7.36
CA ALA A 938 -6.90 29.17 -8.48
C ALA A 938 -8.30 29.81 -8.58
N VAL A 939 -9.35 29.02 -8.32
CA VAL A 939 -10.74 29.50 -8.28
C VAL A 939 -10.98 30.44 -7.09
N LEU A 940 -10.48 30.11 -5.89
CA LEU A 940 -10.58 30.98 -4.71
C LEU A 940 -10.02 32.39 -4.98
N ASN A 941 -8.81 32.47 -5.54
CA ASN A 941 -8.18 33.74 -5.90
C ASN A 941 -9.00 34.53 -6.94
N GLY A 942 -9.59 33.84 -7.92
CA GLY A 942 -10.50 34.45 -8.90
C GLY A 942 -11.78 35.01 -8.27
N ILE A 943 -12.42 34.25 -7.37
CA ILE A 943 -13.66 34.67 -6.68
C ILE A 943 -13.45 35.96 -5.89
N VAL A 944 -12.39 36.02 -5.08
CA VAL A 944 -12.11 37.17 -4.20
C VAL A 944 -11.83 38.44 -5.01
N LEU A 945 -11.19 38.32 -6.18
CA LEU A 945 -10.93 39.43 -7.09
C LEU A 945 -12.21 39.90 -7.81
N VAL A 946 -12.98 38.98 -8.43
CA VAL A 946 -14.23 39.31 -9.14
C VAL A 946 -15.29 39.89 -8.20
N SER A 947 -15.49 39.27 -7.03
CA SER A 947 -16.48 39.74 -6.04
C SER A 947 -16.22 41.18 -5.61
N TYR A 948 -14.95 41.58 -5.51
CA TYR A 948 -14.61 42.95 -5.14
C TYR A 948 -14.74 43.96 -6.30
N MET A 949 -14.42 43.56 -7.54
CA MET A 949 -14.70 44.40 -8.71
C MET A 949 -16.21 44.62 -8.88
N ASN A 950 -17.03 43.58 -8.69
CA ASN A 950 -18.49 43.71 -8.66
C ASN A 950 -18.96 44.69 -7.59
N LYS A 951 -18.43 44.59 -6.36
CA LYS A 951 -18.79 45.53 -5.29
C LYS A 951 -18.46 46.98 -5.65
N LEU A 952 -17.28 47.25 -6.23
CA LEU A 952 -16.95 48.62 -6.68
C LEU A 952 -17.90 49.12 -7.79
N ARG A 953 -18.44 48.22 -8.63
CA ARG A 953 -19.48 48.56 -9.62
C ARG A 953 -20.84 48.84 -8.96
N GLU A 954 -21.20 48.10 -7.91
CA GLU A 954 -22.40 48.34 -7.10
C GLU A 954 -22.31 49.66 -6.31
N ASP A 955 -21.12 49.98 -5.79
CA ASP A 955 -20.79 51.24 -5.11
C ASP A 955 -20.70 52.45 -6.08
N GLY A 956 -20.88 52.23 -7.39
CA GLY A 956 -21.07 53.28 -8.41
C GLY A 956 -19.83 53.67 -9.24
N HIS A 957 -18.70 52.98 -9.09
CA HIS A 957 -17.49 53.29 -9.87
C HIS A 957 -17.61 52.92 -11.36
N SER A 958 -16.90 53.68 -12.21
CA SER A 958 -16.80 53.35 -13.63
C SER A 958 -16.09 52.02 -13.85
N LEU A 959 -16.30 51.36 -15.00
CA LEU A 959 -15.74 50.03 -15.26
C LEU A 959 -14.21 50.00 -15.14
N ASP A 960 -13.53 51.01 -15.69
CA ASP A 960 -12.07 51.08 -15.69
C ASP A 960 -11.50 51.41 -14.31
N GLU A 961 -12.16 52.27 -13.52
CA GLU A 961 -11.79 52.55 -12.13
C GLU A 961 -12.04 51.33 -11.22
N ALA A 962 -13.16 50.63 -11.39
CA ALA A 962 -13.50 49.44 -10.62
C ALA A 962 -12.51 48.29 -10.88
N VAL A 963 -12.11 48.08 -12.14
CA VAL A 963 -11.08 47.10 -12.50
C VAL A 963 -9.71 47.50 -11.96
N THR A 964 -9.28 48.75 -12.17
CA THR A 964 -7.92 49.18 -11.78
C THR A 964 -7.77 49.29 -10.26
N SER A 965 -8.74 49.90 -9.57
CA SER A 965 -8.74 50.03 -8.11
C SER A 965 -8.99 48.69 -7.43
N GLY A 966 -9.91 47.87 -7.96
CA GLY A 966 -10.20 46.54 -7.44
C GLY A 966 -8.97 45.63 -7.47
N ALA A 967 -8.23 45.64 -8.59
CA ALA A 967 -6.98 44.92 -8.75
C ALA A 967 -5.87 45.41 -7.79
N LEU A 968 -5.65 46.73 -7.70
CA LEU A 968 -4.61 47.32 -6.82
C LEU A 968 -4.90 47.09 -5.33
N LEU A 969 -6.17 47.12 -4.92
CA LEU A 969 -6.58 46.88 -3.54
C LEU A 969 -6.58 45.39 -3.17
N ARG A 970 -6.80 44.49 -4.14
CA ARG A 970 -6.76 43.02 -3.91
C ARG A 970 -5.39 42.38 -4.12
N LEU A 971 -4.41 43.09 -4.69
CA LEU A 971 -3.04 42.62 -4.83
C LEU A 971 -2.45 42.11 -3.50
N ARG A 972 -2.60 42.86 -2.39
CA ARG A 972 -2.04 42.47 -1.08
C ARG A 972 -2.65 41.16 -0.55
N PRO A 973 -3.99 41.02 -0.42
CA PRO A 973 -4.59 39.74 -0.04
C PRO A 973 -4.22 38.57 -0.95
N VAL A 974 -4.34 38.72 -2.28
CA VAL A 974 -4.13 37.61 -3.24
C VAL A 974 -2.65 37.17 -3.29
N LEU A 975 -1.72 38.12 -3.21
CA LEU A 975 -0.29 37.78 -3.14
C LEU A 975 0.08 37.15 -1.79
N MET A 976 -0.57 37.55 -0.69
CA MET A 976 -0.36 36.96 0.63
C MET A 976 -0.83 35.50 0.67
N THR A 977 -2.06 35.21 0.23
CA THR A 977 -2.61 33.84 0.20
C THR A 977 -1.79 32.94 -0.74
N ALA A 978 -1.45 33.43 -1.94
CA ALA A 978 -0.60 32.71 -2.88
C ALA A 978 0.81 32.38 -2.31
N LEU A 979 1.46 33.33 -1.64
CA LEU A 979 2.78 33.10 -1.04
C LEU A 979 2.72 32.21 0.21
N VAL A 980 1.66 32.30 1.02
CA VAL A 980 1.42 31.38 2.14
C VAL A 980 1.24 29.94 1.64
N ALA A 981 0.41 29.74 0.62
CA ALA A 981 0.20 28.43 0.00
C ALA A 981 1.48 27.88 -0.67
N LEU A 982 2.21 28.72 -1.40
CA LEU A 982 3.46 28.33 -2.05
C LEU A 982 4.56 27.97 -1.03
N LEU A 983 4.84 28.86 -0.08
CA LEU A 983 5.95 28.68 0.87
C LEU A 983 5.64 27.63 1.95
N GLY A 984 4.37 27.38 2.25
CA GLY A 984 3.96 26.24 3.08
C GLY A 984 4.27 24.88 2.43
N LEU A 985 4.31 24.81 1.10
CA LEU A 985 4.58 23.58 0.33
C LEU A 985 6.05 23.41 -0.07
N VAL A 986 6.85 24.48 -0.10
CA VAL A 986 8.26 24.44 -0.51
C VAL A 986 9.10 23.40 0.25
N PRO A 987 9.03 23.29 1.60
CA PRO A 987 9.77 22.26 2.33
C PRO A 987 9.44 20.83 1.87
N LEU A 988 8.20 20.58 1.45
CA LEU A 988 7.74 19.28 0.96
C LEU A 988 8.34 18.91 -0.40
N ALA A 989 8.50 19.90 -1.29
CA ALA A 989 9.09 19.70 -2.62
C ALA A 989 10.62 19.48 -2.61
N PHE A 990 11.29 19.91 -1.53
CA PHE A 990 12.74 19.79 -1.35
C PHE A 990 13.16 18.80 -0.24
N ALA A 991 12.21 18.14 0.41
CA ALA A 991 12.49 17.07 1.36
C ALA A 991 13.31 15.93 0.71
N ARG A 992 14.22 15.34 1.48
CA ARG A 992 15.14 14.25 1.07
C ARG A 992 15.17 13.08 2.04
N GLY A 993 14.18 13.00 2.93
CA GLY A 993 14.02 11.90 3.87
C GLY A 993 13.03 10.86 3.36
N ILE A 994 13.00 9.72 4.02
CA ILE A 994 12.04 8.65 3.76
C ILE A 994 10.61 9.21 3.81
N GLY A 995 9.77 8.84 2.84
CA GLY A 995 8.38 9.29 2.77
C GLY A 995 8.13 10.52 1.90
N SER A 996 9.19 11.22 1.48
CA SER A 996 9.08 12.46 0.69
C SER A 996 8.65 12.22 -0.76
N GLU A 997 8.98 11.05 -1.32
CA GLU A 997 8.85 10.75 -2.74
C GLU A 997 7.40 10.84 -3.23
N VAL A 998 6.40 10.36 -2.48
CA VAL A 998 4.99 10.41 -2.90
C VAL A 998 4.39 11.82 -2.79
N GLN A 999 4.88 12.65 -1.86
CA GLN A 999 4.36 14.00 -1.63
C GLN A 999 4.97 15.03 -2.60
N ARG A 1000 6.18 14.75 -3.11
CA ARG A 1000 6.99 15.69 -3.88
C ARG A 1000 6.40 16.07 -5.26
N PRO A 1001 5.93 15.14 -6.13
CA PRO A 1001 5.27 15.50 -7.39
C PRO A 1001 4.01 16.36 -7.19
N LEU A 1002 3.22 16.06 -6.15
CA LEU A 1002 2.04 16.84 -5.78
C LEU A 1002 2.43 18.27 -5.41
N ALA A 1003 3.41 18.44 -4.51
CA ALA A 1003 3.90 19.75 -4.09
C ALA A 1003 4.48 20.56 -5.24
N ILE A 1004 5.26 19.94 -6.13
CA ILE A 1004 5.86 20.57 -7.33
C ILE A 1004 4.78 21.12 -8.27
N VAL A 1005 3.73 20.33 -8.57
CA VAL A 1005 2.60 20.76 -9.41
C VAL A 1005 1.89 21.96 -8.81
N VAL A 1006 1.59 21.93 -7.51
CA VAL A 1006 0.88 23.02 -6.83
C VAL A 1006 1.75 24.27 -6.75
N ILE A 1007 3.04 24.17 -6.41
CA ILE A 1007 3.97 25.31 -6.38
C ILE A 1007 4.09 25.96 -7.77
N GLY A 1008 4.42 25.19 -8.79
CA GLY A 1008 4.58 25.70 -10.15
C GLY A 1008 3.30 26.32 -10.67
N GLY A 1009 2.18 25.62 -10.49
CA GLY A 1009 0.87 26.07 -10.89
C GLY A 1009 0.38 27.32 -10.15
N LEU A 1010 0.70 27.48 -8.86
CA LEU A 1010 0.37 28.69 -8.10
C LEU A 1010 1.18 29.90 -8.59
N VAL A 1011 2.43 29.72 -9.02
CA VAL A 1011 3.21 30.80 -9.64
C VAL A 1011 2.55 31.27 -10.94
N SER A 1012 2.26 30.36 -11.88
CA SER A 1012 1.62 30.75 -13.15
C SER A 1012 0.20 31.27 -12.94
N SER A 1013 -0.59 30.60 -12.10
CA SER A 1013 -1.95 30.99 -11.75
C SER A 1013 -1.99 32.37 -11.12
N THR A 1014 -1.15 32.69 -10.13
CA THR A 1014 -1.22 34.00 -9.45
C THR A 1014 -0.83 35.14 -10.38
N LEU A 1015 0.26 34.98 -11.15
CA LEU A 1015 0.70 35.97 -12.13
C LEU A 1015 -0.35 36.20 -13.23
N LEU A 1016 -0.91 35.12 -13.79
CA LEU A 1016 -1.89 35.22 -14.86
C LEU A 1016 -3.26 35.68 -14.33
N THR A 1017 -3.70 35.25 -13.15
CA THR A 1017 -4.96 35.74 -12.53
C THR A 1017 -4.92 37.25 -12.33
N LEU A 1018 -3.82 37.78 -11.79
CA LEU A 1018 -3.69 39.22 -11.53
C LEU A 1018 -3.62 40.07 -12.83
N ILE A 1019 -3.38 39.47 -14.00
CA ILE A 1019 -3.26 40.21 -15.27
C ILE A 1019 -4.42 39.88 -16.23
N MET A 1020 -4.63 38.60 -16.53
CA MET A 1020 -5.68 38.11 -17.42
C MET A 1020 -7.07 38.38 -16.87
N LEU A 1021 -7.33 38.15 -15.58
CA LEU A 1021 -8.68 38.24 -15.05
C LEU A 1021 -9.24 39.68 -15.09
N PRO A 1022 -8.49 40.73 -14.73
CA PRO A 1022 -8.87 42.13 -14.99
C PRO A 1022 -9.12 42.45 -16.48
N VAL A 1023 -8.26 41.98 -17.38
CA VAL A 1023 -8.37 42.22 -18.83
C VAL A 1023 -9.62 41.54 -19.42
N LEU A 1024 -9.88 40.29 -19.03
CA LEU A 1024 -11.07 39.55 -19.43
C LEU A 1024 -12.34 40.17 -18.84
N TYR A 1025 -12.33 40.60 -17.57
CA TYR A 1025 -13.49 41.24 -16.92
C TYR A 1025 -13.87 42.54 -17.63
N ARG A 1026 -12.91 43.42 -17.90
CA ARG A 1026 -13.10 44.66 -18.68
C ARG A 1026 -13.70 44.38 -20.07
N TRP A 1027 -13.22 43.33 -20.74
CA TRP A 1027 -13.70 42.95 -22.07
C TRP A 1027 -15.13 42.37 -22.07
N LEU A 1028 -15.47 41.58 -21.05
CA LEU A 1028 -16.72 40.83 -21.00
C LEU A 1028 -17.89 41.67 -20.46
N GLU A 1029 -17.65 42.48 -19.42
CA GLU A 1029 -18.65 43.40 -18.86
C GLU A 1029 -18.74 44.72 -19.67
N GLY A 1030 -17.66 45.16 -20.33
CA GLY A 1030 -17.65 46.34 -21.21
C GLY A 1030 -18.50 46.20 -22.48
N ARG A 1031 -19.07 45.01 -22.74
CA ARG A 1031 -20.06 44.77 -23.81
C ARG A 1031 -21.51 45.01 -23.36
N VAL A 1032 -21.76 45.27 -22.08
CA VAL A 1032 -23.07 45.67 -21.57
C VAL A 1032 -23.04 47.18 -21.35
N GLN A 1033 -23.69 47.94 -22.24
CA GLN A 1033 -23.93 49.35 -21.99
C GLN A 1033 -24.88 49.51 -20.79
N ASP A 1034 -24.49 50.36 -19.86
CA ASP A 1034 -25.28 50.70 -18.68
C ASP A 1034 -26.52 51.52 -19.12
N PRO A 1035 -27.77 51.03 -18.92
CA PRO A 1035 -28.96 51.75 -19.32
C PRO A 1035 -29.11 53.12 -18.64
N ARG A 1036 -28.36 53.39 -17.56
CA ARG A 1036 -28.45 54.61 -16.77
C ARG A 1036 -27.66 55.79 -17.35
N GLN A 1037 -26.79 55.58 -18.35
CA GLN A 1037 -26.03 56.66 -18.99
C GLN A 1037 -26.75 57.32 -20.18
N ALA A 1038 -27.93 56.84 -20.58
CA ALA A 1038 -28.71 57.42 -21.68
C ALA A 1038 -29.59 58.63 -21.29
N GLY A 1039 -29.53 59.09 -20.03
CA GLY A 1039 -30.40 60.12 -19.46
C GLY A 1039 -29.76 61.50 -19.29
N GLY A 1040 -29.22 62.10 -20.36
CA GLY A 1040 -28.81 63.51 -20.36
C GLY A 1040 -29.97 64.43 -20.75
N PRO A 1041 -30.16 65.61 -20.10
CA PRO A 1041 -31.31 66.48 -20.39
C PRO A 1041 -31.13 67.23 -21.72
N PRO A 1042 -32.16 67.31 -22.59
CA PRO A 1042 -32.10 68.13 -23.79
C PRO A 1042 -32.27 69.62 -23.44
N THR A 1043 -31.23 70.42 -23.68
CA THR A 1043 -31.34 71.88 -23.77
C THR A 1043 -32.18 72.25 -25.00
N GLY A 1044 -33.31 72.94 -24.81
CA GLY A 1044 -34.29 73.16 -25.87
C GLY A 1044 -34.09 74.41 -26.72
N SER A 1045 -34.76 74.44 -27.88
CA SER A 1045 -35.11 75.66 -28.63
C SER A 1045 -36.16 75.41 -29.72
N GLY A 1046 -37.32 76.11 -29.65
CA GLY A 1046 -38.08 76.59 -30.82
C GLY A 1046 -39.25 75.75 -31.38
N GLY A 1047 -40.41 76.41 -31.58
CA GLY A 1047 -41.53 76.01 -32.45
C GLY A 1047 -42.60 75.12 -31.79
N GLU A 1048 -43.66 75.65 -31.17
CA GLU A 1048 -44.91 76.22 -31.75
C GLU A 1048 -45.96 75.19 -32.23
N LEU A 1049 -47.16 75.27 -31.62
CA LEU A 1049 -48.50 74.89 -32.15
C LEU A 1049 -48.76 73.38 -32.42
N SER A 1050 -49.95 72.78 -32.24
CA SER A 1050 -51.23 73.23 -31.68
C SER A 1050 -52.22 72.04 -31.50
N HIS A 1051 -53.16 72.15 -30.54
CA HIS A 1051 -54.55 71.65 -30.59
C HIS A 1051 -54.92 70.12 -30.73
N THR A 1052 -55.54 69.62 -29.64
CA THR A 1052 -56.84 68.88 -29.54
C THR A 1052 -57.09 67.41 -29.98
N VAL A 1053 -57.55 66.62 -28.98
CA VAL A 1053 -58.79 65.79 -28.91
C VAL A 1053 -58.95 64.47 -29.73
N GLY A 1054 -59.46 63.44 -29.04
CA GLY A 1054 -59.98 62.15 -29.57
C GLY A 1054 -59.62 60.99 -28.62
N ASP A 1055 -60.48 60.43 -27.74
CA ASP A 1055 -61.64 59.55 -28.00
C ASP A 1055 -61.34 58.37 -28.96
N GLN A 1056 -61.75 57.12 -28.74
CA GLN A 1056 -62.73 56.53 -27.80
C GLN A 1056 -62.60 54.98 -27.75
N HIS A 1057 -63.08 54.33 -26.67
CA HIS A 1057 -63.70 52.97 -26.59
C HIS A 1057 -63.02 51.71 -27.23
N HIS A 1058 -63.32 50.44 -26.93
CA HIS A 1058 -64.10 49.65 -25.94
C HIS A 1058 -63.26 48.36 -25.70
N GLY A 1059 -63.44 47.45 -24.71
CA GLY A 1059 -64.46 47.24 -23.69
C GLY A 1059 -64.76 45.73 -23.55
N ASN A 1060 -64.64 45.18 -22.32
CA ASN A 1060 -65.22 43.92 -21.76
C ASN A 1060 -65.08 42.57 -22.53
N GLY A 1061 -64.93 41.40 -21.88
CA GLY A 1061 -64.90 41.10 -20.44
C GLY A 1061 -64.64 39.61 -20.10
N GLU A 1062 -64.63 39.32 -18.79
CA GLU A 1062 -64.44 38.04 -18.07
C GLU A 1062 -65.65 37.04 -18.18
N PRO A 1063 -65.81 35.93 -17.37
CA PRO A 1063 -64.91 35.22 -16.41
C PRO A 1063 -64.90 33.65 -16.44
N GLY A 1064 -63.98 33.02 -15.67
CA GLY A 1064 -64.18 31.74 -14.94
C GLY A 1064 -64.00 30.41 -15.70
N PHE A 1065 -63.72 29.25 -15.08
CA PHE A 1065 -63.55 28.87 -13.65
C PHE A 1065 -62.82 27.49 -13.51
N THR A 1066 -62.40 27.11 -12.29
CA THR A 1066 -62.13 25.73 -11.75
C THR A 1066 -60.82 24.93 -12.04
N ARG A 1067 -60.47 24.08 -11.05
CA ARG A 1067 -59.35 23.11 -10.79
C ARG A 1067 -59.99 21.82 -10.19
N PRO A 1068 -59.28 20.72 -9.77
CA PRO A 1068 -58.02 20.02 -10.16
C PRO A 1068 -58.37 18.51 -10.48
N PRO A 1069 -57.76 17.40 -9.96
CA PRO A 1069 -56.36 17.00 -9.59
C PRO A 1069 -55.88 15.63 -10.20
N GLY A 1070 -54.66 15.16 -9.82
CA GLY A 1070 -54.15 13.76 -9.95
C GLY A 1070 -53.49 13.40 -11.31
N GLU A 1071 -52.55 12.44 -11.46
CA GLU A 1071 -51.79 11.58 -10.51
C GLU A 1071 -50.44 11.10 -11.13
N ILE A 1072 -49.51 10.72 -10.23
CA ILE A 1072 -48.29 9.88 -10.29
C ILE A 1072 -48.03 8.99 -11.54
N SER A 1073 -46.78 8.95 -12.08
CA SER A 1073 -45.88 7.76 -12.04
C SER A 1073 -44.47 7.91 -12.68
N SER A 1074 -43.56 7.12 -12.14
CA SER A 1074 -42.15 6.79 -12.48
C SER A 1074 -41.69 6.69 -13.94
N ALA A 1075 -40.44 7.10 -14.17
CA ALA A 1075 -39.35 6.26 -14.70
C ALA A 1075 -37.99 6.80 -14.20
#